data_AF-A0A2E6P8F8-F1
#
_entry.id   AF-A0A2E6P8F8-F1
#
_cell.length_a   1.000
_cell.length_b   1.000
_cell.length_c   1.000
_cell.angle_alpha   90.00
_cell.angle_beta   90.00
_cell.angle_gamma   90.00
#
_symmetry.space_group_name_H-M   'P 1'
#
loop_
_entity.id
_entity.type
_entity.pdbx_description
1 polymer ?
#
loop_
_entity_poly.entity_id
_entity_poly.type
_entity_poly.pdbx_seq_one_letter_code
_entity_poly.pdbx_strand_id
1 'polypeptide(L)'
;MECLCLLHECAGRRVTTMSGKSTMAISIGALLLLVNIGMAVTGFVDGQIESGVQTQVAEGYDGLDEDGNQDWSIDYDEDWHVSTSERVYYAYNLDTDVANATEGVCGTDCFEKMGPFVYEVTTTREILDFDYDAGTMTYSEYDVFEWCENCTHNGMPSMSEHTDITQVNILWNTQRIGGMGDGIEYGEIFAKGMFAAEMIEFDLSNRAPSIWAAEDISGMIDAFAWNLQNDMGMDEENAMDMAPAGVLSGAYMMANGGSTDGTPAYADYDDYIMYDAVDPSTGTCIALTCDLGPVLVAGMGAPDGGSVTQTRAALYGYGDASEAEMAAIDLGVFALAGNTFVAHGGGAEINNETPQLRERFLEVSGVNIINPDTLDNLLFNPNVGLLGSFEISGIPLPGMVVGLLLPLQSGDYFGAMESYNVGLLSVVGIAEYAEPWVGLGILGTPTEFELILAGGQGTMGSNDWWLASFGDYDPLGGTYIEIGLNRGDFAGMASLTAEKSDFILNDPDIGLKSSFPSQFMYGELSGMSLPDEDGEQAVWDDAYVAGLYGISEEAAQALRDWVRNFYFDTVMPVLLNFVTGNEPTVTMSINNWLYGWNDAVNSYFGFFPWVSLETNDTYYGSGGVSTGDRSVYQISTSGDDVGQQLMQGYINSDGDGMCDYDYDSEGMFLGYDLECAENQTYGMTEHLPWRAPHREDSAMGLLSDHVGNPETVLSGTVGSIADADESFDVNLIGYTIAHSEVGETVTYKGIEMVEHKVAADPAENQIQGKLIGSATYVDAMPGALPVYLGADIDMKVEPLSNALMYGDVEVTFYLDLRGVGSMNPDFDSGDVHPVFVINTFSEIGDDQASDFRAAVSDNLGPTGWTNFGGSVGGTLAIISYAQAAFYVLGIGLIGFGMANREDEE
;
A
#
# COMPACT_ATOMS: atom_id res chain seq x y z
N MET A 1 74.76 -6.48 16.51
CA MET A 1 75.97 -7.28 16.77
C MET A 1 76.02 -8.34 15.69
N GLU A 2 77.07 -8.34 14.86
CA GLU A 2 77.32 -9.22 13.68
C GLU A 2 76.24 -9.13 12.57
N CYS A 3 76.52 -8.53 11.41
CA CYS A 3 77.36 -9.13 10.37
C CYS A 3 78.11 -8.05 9.56
N LEU A 4 79.43 -8.17 9.55
CA LEU A 4 80.38 -7.47 8.69
C LEU A 4 80.96 -8.51 7.71
N CYS A 5 81.49 -8.03 6.58
CA CYS A 5 82.22 -8.75 5.52
C CYS A 5 81.41 -9.25 4.32
N LEU A 6 81.46 -8.48 3.22
CA LEU A 6 82.11 -8.90 1.99
C LEU A 6 82.23 -7.71 1.05
N LEU A 7 83.46 -7.21 0.84
CA LEU A 7 84.06 -6.88 -0.47
C LEU A 7 85.40 -6.16 -0.26
N HIS A 8 86.49 -6.92 -0.39
CA HIS A 8 87.83 -6.41 -0.67
C HIS A 8 88.37 -7.11 -1.93
N GLU A 9 89.03 -6.30 -2.78
CA GLU A 9 89.95 -6.63 -3.89
C GLU A 9 89.40 -7.08 -5.26
N CYS A 10 89.42 -6.13 -6.22
CA CYS A 10 90.29 -6.26 -7.40
C CYS A 10 90.62 -4.89 -8.02
N ALA A 11 91.87 -4.76 -8.46
CA ALA A 11 92.61 -3.50 -8.57
C ALA A 11 92.56 -2.82 -9.95
N GLY A 12 92.72 -1.48 -9.94
CA GLY A 12 93.60 -0.81 -10.90
C GLY A 12 93.05 0.40 -11.67
N ARG A 13 93.06 1.60 -11.08
CA ARG A 13 93.49 2.84 -11.78
C ARG A 13 93.67 4.02 -10.80
N ARG A 14 94.91 4.53 -10.79
CA ARG A 14 95.41 5.84 -10.30
C ARG A 14 94.64 6.55 -9.19
N VAL A 15 95.24 6.53 -8.00
CA VAL A 15 95.14 7.60 -7.00
C VAL A 15 95.63 8.91 -7.63
N THR A 16 94.73 9.86 -7.87
CA THR A 16 95.06 11.29 -7.77
C THR A 16 94.61 11.74 -6.38
N THR A 17 95.57 11.91 -5.48
CA THR A 17 95.38 12.63 -4.22
C THR A 17 94.93 14.06 -4.55
N MET A 18 93.63 14.33 -4.45
CA MET A 18 93.10 15.70 -4.38
C MET A 18 93.23 16.18 -2.93
N SER A 19 94.30 16.90 -2.64
CA SER A 19 94.55 17.53 -1.34
C SER A 19 94.43 19.04 -1.49
N GLY A 20 93.20 19.54 -1.43
CA GLY A 20 92.88 20.96 -1.31
C GLY A 20 91.71 21.12 -0.35
N LYS A 21 91.83 21.99 0.66
CA LYS A 21 90.76 22.26 1.63
C LYS A 21 89.51 22.83 0.93
N SER A 22 89.72 23.57 -0.17
CA SER A 22 88.67 24.12 -1.05
C SER A 22 87.84 23.04 -1.74
N THR A 23 88.49 22.00 -2.31
CA THR A 23 87.77 20.94 -3.05
C THR A 23 87.03 19.98 -2.13
N MET A 24 87.56 19.76 -0.92
CA MET A 24 86.89 18.99 0.13
C MET A 24 85.62 19.72 0.63
N ALA A 25 85.69 21.04 0.82
CA ALA A 25 84.53 21.87 1.21
C ALA A 25 83.41 21.86 0.16
N ILE A 26 83.74 21.94 -1.14
CA ILE A 26 82.74 21.84 -2.23
C ILE A 26 82.11 20.44 -2.25
N SER A 27 82.90 19.37 -2.08
CA SER A 27 82.37 17.99 -2.08
C SER A 27 81.47 17.69 -0.88
N ILE A 28 81.81 18.21 0.31
CA ILE A 28 81.00 18.07 1.53
C ILE A 28 79.73 18.94 1.42
N GLY A 29 79.83 20.16 0.90
CA GLY A 29 78.67 21.02 0.65
C GLY A 29 77.70 20.44 -0.38
N ALA A 30 78.21 19.80 -1.45
CA ALA A 30 77.39 19.09 -2.43
C ALA A 30 76.75 17.81 -1.86
N LEU A 31 77.46 17.07 -1.00
CA LEU A 31 76.92 15.91 -0.26
C LEU A 31 75.83 16.32 0.73
N LEU A 32 75.99 17.43 1.45
CA LEU A 32 74.98 17.96 2.38
C LEU A 32 73.71 18.42 1.63
N LEU A 33 73.86 18.99 0.43
CA LEU A 33 72.72 19.29 -0.44
C LEU A 33 72.09 18.01 -1.04
N LEU A 34 72.89 17.01 -1.40
CA LEU A 34 72.39 15.72 -1.91
C LEU A 34 71.72 14.86 -0.84
N VAL A 35 72.10 14.98 0.44
CA VAL A 35 71.41 14.31 1.57
C VAL A 35 70.06 14.98 1.85
N ASN A 36 69.92 16.30 1.60
CA ASN A 36 68.63 17.00 1.65
C ASN A 36 67.74 16.74 0.42
N ILE A 37 68.32 16.60 -0.79
CA ILE A 37 67.58 16.41 -2.05
C ILE A 37 67.33 14.90 -2.35
N GLY A 38 68.13 13.99 -1.79
CA GLY A 38 68.18 12.58 -2.15
C GLY A 38 67.63 11.64 -1.09
N MET A 39 66.31 11.41 -1.12
CA MET A 39 65.61 10.16 -0.77
C MET A 39 65.70 9.57 0.65
N ALA A 40 66.43 10.13 1.62
CA ALA A 40 66.53 9.54 2.97
C ALA A 40 65.95 10.41 4.10
N VAL A 41 65.82 11.72 3.89
CA VAL A 41 65.27 12.64 4.91
C VAL A 41 63.89 13.15 4.50
N THR A 42 63.60 13.36 3.21
CA THR A 42 62.24 13.69 2.75
C THR A 42 61.30 12.50 2.97
N GLY A 43 61.60 11.31 2.46
CA GLY A 43 60.76 10.12 2.72
C GLY A 43 60.66 9.69 4.19
N PHE A 44 61.64 10.06 5.04
CA PHE A 44 61.53 9.86 6.49
C PHE A 44 60.65 10.90 7.17
N VAL A 45 60.71 12.17 6.74
CA VAL A 45 59.88 13.25 7.27
C VAL A 45 58.46 13.14 6.73
N ASP A 46 58.28 12.88 5.43
CA ASP A 46 57.02 12.56 4.79
C ASP A 46 56.38 11.34 5.49
N GLY A 47 57.13 10.25 5.73
CA GLY A 47 56.63 9.10 6.50
C GLY A 47 56.38 9.33 8.01
N GLN A 48 56.94 10.39 8.60
CA GLN A 48 56.62 10.80 9.99
C GLN A 48 55.43 11.77 10.04
N ILE A 49 55.23 12.56 8.98
CA ILE A 49 54.04 13.40 8.79
C ILE A 49 52.85 12.49 8.46
N GLU A 50 53.00 11.53 7.55
CA GLU A 50 52.02 10.48 7.23
C GLU A 50 51.63 9.70 8.49
N SER A 51 52.61 9.12 9.20
CA SER A 51 52.36 8.43 10.47
C SER A 51 51.76 9.36 11.53
N GLY A 52 52.14 10.64 11.56
CA GLY A 52 51.62 11.62 12.51
C GLY A 52 50.18 12.03 12.22
N VAL A 53 49.82 12.19 10.94
CA VAL A 53 48.46 12.49 10.49
C VAL A 53 47.56 11.29 10.73
N GLN A 54 47.99 10.08 10.38
CA GLN A 54 47.24 8.85 10.69
C GLN A 54 47.03 8.65 12.19
N THR A 55 48.05 8.95 13.01
CA THR A 55 47.93 8.92 14.48
C THR A 55 46.93 9.98 14.95
N GLN A 56 46.99 11.20 14.40
CA GLN A 56 46.10 12.29 14.79
C GLN A 56 44.64 12.05 14.36
N VAL A 57 44.42 11.37 13.23
CA VAL A 57 43.09 10.91 12.82
C VAL A 57 42.58 9.83 13.77
N ALA A 58 43.41 8.86 14.13
CA ALA A 58 43.03 7.82 15.09
C ALA A 58 42.77 8.38 16.51
N GLU A 59 43.60 9.31 16.98
CA GLU A 59 43.42 10.03 18.25
C GLU A 59 42.17 10.93 18.22
N GLY A 60 41.72 11.39 17.06
CA GLY A 60 40.51 12.22 16.93
C GLY A 60 39.19 11.45 16.94
N TYR A 61 39.23 10.14 17.16
CA TYR A 61 38.05 9.27 17.26
C TYR A 61 38.05 8.40 18.52
N ASP A 62 39.19 8.28 19.21
CA ASP A 62 39.37 7.30 20.30
C ASP A 62 38.69 7.73 21.62
N GLY A 63 38.23 8.98 21.69
CA GLY A 63 37.54 9.56 22.83
C GLY A 63 38.45 9.81 24.04
N LEU A 64 39.76 9.96 23.82
CA LEU A 64 40.75 10.18 24.86
C LEU A 64 41.28 11.63 24.86
N ASP A 65 41.45 12.21 26.05
CA ASP A 65 42.10 13.50 26.18
C ASP A 65 43.63 13.44 25.93
N GLU A 66 44.29 14.59 25.80
CA GLU A 66 45.76 14.68 25.60
C GLU A 66 46.58 13.99 26.71
N ASP A 67 45.99 13.73 27.88
CA ASP A 67 46.59 13.05 29.02
C ASP A 67 46.25 11.54 29.07
N GLY A 68 45.45 11.04 28.10
CA GLY A 68 45.00 9.65 27.96
C GLY A 68 43.82 9.26 28.86
N ASN A 69 43.04 10.23 29.36
CA ASN A 69 41.83 9.97 30.12
C ASN A 69 40.62 9.84 29.19
N GLN A 70 39.66 9.00 29.57
CA GLN A 70 38.40 8.79 28.85
C GLN A 70 37.52 10.05 28.93
N ASP A 71 37.42 10.77 27.82
CA ASP A 71 36.57 11.95 27.63
C ASP A 71 36.23 12.14 26.13
N TRP A 72 35.20 11.42 25.67
CA TRP A 72 34.76 11.47 24.27
C TRP A 72 34.29 12.85 23.83
N SER A 73 33.96 13.76 24.75
CA SER A 73 33.46 15.11 24.42
C SER A 73 34.52 16.02 23.79
N ILE A 74 35.78 15.58 23.76
CA ILE A 74 36.89 16.27 23.11
C ILE A 74 36.87 16.04 21.59
N ASP A 75 36.48 14.85 21.16
CA ASP A 75 36.44 14.45 19.75
C ASP A 75 35.07 14.69 19.11
N TYR A 76 34.02 14.57 19.92
CA TYR A 76 32.63 14.75 19.50
C TYR A 76 32.06 16.01 20.18
N ASP A 77 32.33 17.16 19.56
CA ASP A 77 31.94 18.47 20.06
C ASP A 77 30.49 18.86 19.74
N GLU A 78 30.10 20.10 20.07
CA GLU A 78 28.74 20.60 19.81
C GLU A 78 28.39 20.58 18.31
N ASP A 79 29.36 20.74 17.41
CA ASP A 79 29.15 20.77 15.96
C ASP A 79 28.93 19.35 15.39
N TRP A 80 29.51 18.32 16.02
CA TRP A 80 29.19 16.91 15.70
C TRP A 80 27.77 16.53 16.18
N HIS A 81 27.43 16.94 17.41
CA HIS A 81 26.12 16.70 18.00
C HIS A 81 24.99 17.38 17.22
N VAL A 82 25.23 18.56 16.66
CA VAL A 82 24.26 19.29 15.85
C VAL A 82 24.96 19.85 14.61
N SER A 83 24.71 19.24 13.46
CA SER A 83 25.28 19.67 12.18
C SER A 83 24.19 20.09 11.21
N THR A 84 24.41 21.18 10.47
CA THR A 84 23.47 21.66 9.44
C THR A 84 24.10 21.59 8.05
N SER A 85 23.37 21.06 7.07
CA SER A 85 23.81 20.97 5.66
C SER A 85 22.67 21.30 4.68
N GLU A 86 23.01 21.71 3.46
CA GLU A 86 21.99 21.93 2.41
C GLU A 86 21.68 20.62 1.68
N ARG A 87 20.38 20.33 1.53
CA ARG A 87 19.87 19.25 0.67
C ARG A 87 18.94 19.84 -0.39
N VAL A 88 19.11 19.40 -1.62
CA VAL A 88 18.39 19.93 -2.78
C VAL A 88 17.54 18.84 -3.40
N TYR A 89 16.26 19.13 -3.59
CA TYR A 89 15.33 18.20 -4.22
C TYR A 89 14.88 18.71 -5.59
N TYR A 90 14.66 17.77 -6.48
CA TYR A 90 13.90 17.95 -7.70
C TYR A 90 12.77 16.93 -7.76
N ALA A 91 11.64 17.34 -8.30
CA ALA A 91 10.50 16.47 -8.53
C ALA A 91 10.08 16.58 -9.99
N TYR A 92 9.62 15.48 -10.56
CA TYR A 92 9.10 15.49 -11.93
C TYR A 92 7.58 15.59 -11.88
N ASN A 93 7.03 16.74 -12.27
CA ASN A 93 5.59 16.97 -12.28
C ASN A 93 4.94 16.37 -13.54
N LEU A 94 3.94 15.51 -13.34
CA LEU A 94 3.15 14.90 -14.40
C LEU A 94 2.15 15.91 -14.98
N ASP A 95 2.22 16.13 -16.30
CA ASP A 95 1.17 16.80 -17.07
C ASP A 95 0.07 15.78 -17.40
N THR A 96 -1.03 15.85 -16.64
CA THR A 96 -2.17 14.93 -16.79
C THR A 96 -2.88 15.07 -18.13
N ASP A 97 -2.86 16.26 -18.76
CA ASP A 97 -3.51 16.46 -20.05
C ASP A 97 -2.73 15.74 -21.15
N VAL A 98 -1.39 15.81 -21.11
CA VAL A 98 -0.50 15.08 -22.03
C VAL A 98 -0.55 13.58 -21.73
N ALA A 99 -0.59 13.20 -20.45
CA ALA A 99 -0.76 11.80 -20.02
C ALA A 99 -2.02 11.16 -20.58
N ASN A 100 -3.16 11.82 -20.39
CA ASN A 100 -4.45 11.32 -20.86
C ASN A 100 -4.59 11.34 -22.39
N ALA A 101 -3.80 12.16 -23.10
CA ALA A 101 -3.80 12.23 -24.55
C ALA A 101 -2.88 11.19 -25.22
N THR A 102 -2.02 10.50 -24.46
CA THR A 102 -1.03 9.56 -25.00
C THR A 102 -1.59 8.14 -25.03
N GLU A 103 -1.55 7.49 -26.19
CA GLU A 103 -1.85 6.05 -26.31
C GLU A 103 -0.62 5.23 -25.86
N GLY A 104 -0.59 4.78 -24.61
CA GLY A 104 0.47 3.93 -24.04
C GLY A 104 1.25 4.57 -22.89
N VAL A 105 2.45 4.06 -22.59
CA VAL A 105 3.34 4.63 -21.56
C VAL A 105 3.83 6.00 -22.01
N CYS A 106 3.56 7.03 -21.20
CA CYS A 106 3.75 8.42 -21.58
C CYS A 106 5.23 8.83 -21.76
N GLY A 107 6.15 8.12 -21.12
CA GLY A 107 7.58 8.40 -21.17
C GLY A 107 7.90 9.82 -20.66
N THR A 108 9.02 10.39 -21.13
CA THR A 108 9.58 11.66 -20.62
C THR A 108 8.81 12.91 -21.02
N ASP A 109 8.02 12.87 -22.11
CA ASP A 109 7.35 14.07 -22.66
C ASP A 109 6.21 14.59 -21.77
N CYS A 110 5.81 13.80 -20.78
CA CYS A 110 4.68 14.08 -19.90
C CYS A 110 5.11 14.58 -18.53
N PHE A 111 6.42 14.70 -18.29
CA PHE A 111 6.97 15.13 -17.02
C PHE A 111 7.81 16.39 -17.17
N GLU A 112 7.58 17.35 -16.29
CA GLU A 112 8.37 18.56 -16.17
C GLU A 112 9.21 18.51 -14.89
N LYS A 113 10.55 18.61 -15.02
CA LYS A 113 11.43 18.71 -13.85
C LYS A 113 11.21 20.05 -13.14
N MET A 114 10.75 19.99 -11.89
CA MET A 114 10.55 21.12 -10.99
C MET A 114 11.61 21.14 -9.89
N GLY A 115 12.02 22.33 -9.48
CA GLY A 115 13.08 22.58 -8.50
C GLY A 115 14.07 23.65 -8.98
N PRO A 116 15.16 23.91 -8.24
CA PRO A 116 15.53 23.22 -7.00
C PRO A 116 14.60 23.60 -5.82
N PHE A 117 14.29 22.64 -4.97
CA PHE A 117 13.75 22.90 -3.63
C PHE A 117 14.89 22.70 -2.63
N VAL A 118 15.36 23.78 -2.02
CA VAL A 118 16.53 23.76 -1.14
C VAL A 118 16.09 23.80 0.32
N TYR A 119 16.59 22.85 1.12
CA TYR A 119 16.33 22.75 2.55
C TYR A 119 17.66 22.76 3.32
N GLU A 120 17.64 23.44 4.47
CA GLU A 120 18.65 23.28 5.51
C GLU A 120 18.25 22.08 6.37
N VAL A 121 19.09 21.05 6.39
CA VAL A 121 18.88 19.82 7.16
C VAL A 121 19.74 19.90 8.41
N THR A 122 19.10 19.96 9.57
CA THR A 122 19.78 19.91 10.87
C THR A 122 19.72 18.51 11.41
N THR A 123 20.86 17.83 11.41
CA THR A 123 21.04 16.51 11.99
C THR A 123 21.44 16.63 13.44
N THR A 124 20.70 15.97 14.33
CA THR A 124 20.99 15.90 15.76
C THR A 124 21.43 14.50 16.13
N ARG A 125 22.57 14.40 16.82
CA ARG A 125 23.19 13.15 17.28
C ARG A 125 23.31 13.14 18.79
N GLU A 126 22.98 12.00 19.39
CA GLU A 126 23.14 11.76 20.82
C GLU A 126 23.92 10.47 21.04
N ILE A 127 25.04 10.55 21.75
CA ILE A 127 25.85 9.38 22.12
C ILE A 127 25.14 8.64 23.25
N LEU A 128 24.74 7.39 22.97
CA LEU A 128 24.05 6.50 23.90
C LEU A 128 25.05 5.68 24.73
N ASP A 129 26.12 5.22 24.09
CA ASP A 129 27.19 4.44 24.72
C ASP A 129 28.53 4.61 24.01
N PHE A 130 29.63 4.56 24.77
CA PHE A 130 31.01 4.63 24.27
C PHE A 130 31.85 3.55 24.96
N ASP A 131 32.12 2.46 24.25
CA ASP A 131 32.90 1.33 24.76
C ASP A 131 34.37 1.46 24.33
N TYR A 132 35.18 1.98 25.25
CA TYR A 132 36.63 2.14 25.08
C TYR A 132 37.40 0.82 25.01
N ASP A 133 36.86 -0.27 25.57
CA ASP A 133 37.53 -1.58 25.55
C ASP A 133 37.26 -2.30 24.21
N ALA A 134 36.04 -2.16 23.68
CA ALA A 134 35.66 -2.67 22.36
C ALA A 134 36.11 -1.77 21.21
N GLY A 135 36.34 -0.48 21.48
CA GLY A 135 36.66 0.52 20.45
C GLY A 135 35.45 0.85 19.59
N THR A 136 34.28 1.03 20.21
CA THR A 136 33.02 1.29 19.50
C THR A 136 32.20 2.39 20.15
N MET A 137 31.47 3.16 19.35
CA MET A 137 30.50 4.16 19.80
C MET A 137 29.12 3.85 19.25
N THR A 138 28.09 3.98 20.11
CA THR A 138 26.68 3.87 19.73
C THR A 138 25.98 5.21 19.91
N TYR A 139 25.32 5.72 18.87
CA TYR A 139 24.62 7.00 18.91
C TYR A 139 23.27 6.94 18.17
N SER A 140 22.29 7.72 18.62
CA SER A 140 21.05 7.96 17.89
C SER A 140 21.16 9.19 17.02
N GLU A 141 20.47 9.19 15.88
CA GLU A 141 20.44 10.31 14.93
C GLU A 141 19.01 10.59 14.46
N TYR A 142 18.68 11.87 14.29
CA TYR A 142 17.48 12.31 13.61
C TYR A 142 17.69 13.65 12.88
N ASP A 143 16.92 13.86 11.83
CA ASP A 143 17.01 15.05 10.97
C ASP A 143 15.77 15.94 11.13
N VAL A 144 16.00 17.26 11.07
CA VAL A 144 14.96 18.29 10.97
C VAL A 144 15.20 19.12 9.72
N PHE A 145 14.18 19.24 8.87
CA PHE A 145 14.27 19.89 7.57
C PHE A 145 13.57 21.25 7.58
N GLU A 146 14.31 22.31 7.22
CA GLU A 146 13.77 23.67 7.10
C GLU A 146 13.94 24.20 5.68
N TRP A 147 12.86 24.67 5.07
CA TRP A 147 12.93 25.21 3.71
C TRP A 147 13.73 26.52 3.68
N CYS A 148 14.72 26.60 2.79
CA CYS A 148 15.52 27.79 2.60
C CYS A 148 15.02 28.66 1.43
N GLU A 149 14.18 29.66 1.74
CA GLU A 149 13.61 30.59 0.76
C GLU A 149 14.67 31.37 -0.05
N ASN A 150 15.81 31.68 0.59
CA ASN A 150 16.84 32.55 0.01
C ASN A 150 18.03 31.80 -0.58
N CYS A 151 18.04 30.46 -0.51
CA CYS A 151 19.13 29.65 -1.05
C CYS A 151 19.06 29.57 -2.57
N THR A 152 20.23 29.32 -3.18
CA THR A 152 20.35 29.13 -4.63
C THR A 152 21.20 27.91 -4.91
N HIS A 153 20.73 27.04 -5.80
CA HIS A 153 21.49 25.89 -6.27
C HIS A 153 21.68 25.99 -7.79
N ASN A 154 22.90 25.81 -8.27
CA ASN A 154 23.27 25.98 -9.69
C ASN A 154 22.78 27.30 -10.32
N GLY A 155 22.76 28.38 -9.53
CA GLY A 155 22.32 29.71 -9.95
C GLY A 155 20.80 29.91 -10.06
N MET A 156 20.01 28.92 -9.66
CA MET A 156 18.54 28.99 -9.60
C MET A 156 18.08 29.16 -8.14
N PRO A 157 17.13 30.07 -7.85
CA PRO A 157 16.58 30.22 -6.50
C PRO A 157 15.75 29.01 -6.09
N SER A 158 15.71 28.73 -4.78
CA SER A 158 14.82 27.73 -4.20
C SER A 158 13.36 28.03 -4.56
N MET A 159 12.64 27.03 -5.07
CA MET A 159 11.21 27.09 -5.29
C MET A 159 10.46 26.97 -3.95
N SER A 160 9.22 27.46 -3.88
CA SER A 160 8.42 27.37 -2.65
C SER A 160 8.12 25.92 -2.29
N GLU A 161 8.23 25.61 -1.01
CA GLU A 161 7.81 24.41 -0.31
C GLU A 161 6.30 24.09 -0.45
N HIS A 162 5.50 25.09 -0.84
CA HIS A 162 4.07 24.95 -1.13
C HIS A 162 3.76 24.73 -2.61
N THR A 163 4.77 24.48 -3.44
CA THR A 163 4.55 24.19 -4.86
C THR A 163 3.88 22.82 -5.00
N ASP A 164 2.70 22.80 -5.65
CA ASP A 164 1.96 21.58 -5.93
C ASP A 164 2.66 20.77 -7.03
N ILE A 165 2.88 19.48 -6.75
CA ILE A 165 3.44 18.50 -7.67
C ILE A 165 2.38 17.43 -7.88
N THR A 166 2.04 17.20 -9.15
CA THR A 166 1.19 16.09 -9.59
C THR A 166 2.09 14.91 -9.94
N GLN A 167 1.81 13.75 -9.37
CA GLN A 167 2.59 12.54 -9.60
C GLN A 167 1.70 11.30 -9.53
N VAL A 168 2.24 10.14 -9.93
CA VAL A 168 1.60 8.85 -9.70
C VAL A 168 1.43 8.65 -8.19
N ASN A 169 0.25 8.18 -7.79
CA ASN A 169 0.01 7.83 -6.41
C ASN A 169 0.75 6.53 -6.07
N ILE A 170 1.84 6.65 -5.32
CA ILE A 170 2.73 5.53 -4.97
C ILE A 170 2.02 4.46 -4.11
N LEU A 171 0.94 4.81 -3.42
CA LEU A 171 0.17 3.85 -2.61
C LEU A 171 -0.96 3.18 -3.40
N TRP A 172 -1.22 3.61 -4.64
CA TRP A 172 -2.40 3.20 -5.38
C TRP A 172 -2.51 1.69 -5.56
N ASN A 173 -1.42 1.03 -5.99
CA ASN A 173 -1.44 -0.41 -6.23
C ASN A 173 -1.45 -1.18 -4.91
N THR A 174 -0.65 -0.78 -3.91
CA THR A 174 -0.63 -1.44 -2.59
C THR A 174 -1.99 -1.36 -1.91
N GLN A 175 -2.68 -0.22 -1.99
CA GLN A 175 -4.02 -0.03 -1.44
C GLN A 175 -5.07 -0.89 -2.16
N ARG A 176 -5.00 -1.00 -3.50
CA ARG A 176 -5.90 -1.88 -4.26
C ARG A 176 -5.72 -3.35 -3.91
N ILE A 177 -4.49 -3.79 -3.68
CA ILE A 177 -4.19 -5.18 -3.31
C ILE A 177 -4.57 -5.45 -1.86
N GLY A 178 -4.16 -4.55 -0.94
CA GLY A 178 -4.43 -4.67 0.49
C GLY A 178 -5.91 -4.59 0.84
N GLY A 179 -6.67 -3.71 0.18
CA GLY A 179 -8.11 -3.52 0.40
C GLY A 179 -9.02 -4.46 -0.38
N MET A 180 -8.48 -5.46 -1.11
CA MET A 180 -9.28 -6.27 -2.02
C MET A 180 -10.27 -7.20 -1.31
N GLY A 181 -9.91 -7.74 -0.14
CA GLY A 181 -10.84 -8.56 0.67
C GLY A 181 -12.07 -7.77 1.08
N ASP A 182 -11.87 -6.59 1.67
CA ASP A 182 -12.95 -5.64 2.02
C ASP A 182 -13.72 -5.20 0.77
N GLY A 183 -13.02 -4.95 -0.35
CA GLY A 183 -13.64 -4.59 -1.61
C GLY A 183 -14.58 -5.67 -2.16
N ILE A 184 -14.25 -6.95 -1.97
CA ILE A 184 -15.12 -8.08 -2.34
C ILE A 184 -16.35 -8.14 -1.42
N GLU A 185 -16.19 -7.87 -0.12
CA GLU A 185 -17.32 -7.74 0.80
C GLU A 185 -18.27 -6.60 0.38
N TYR A 186 -17.75 -5.43 0.00
CA TYR A 186 -18.57 -4.35 -0.54
C TYR A 186 -19.31 -4.75 -1.82
N GLY A 187 -18.63 -5.48 -2.72
CA GLY A 187 -19.27 -6.02 -3.93
C GLY A 187 -20.45 -6.94 -3.61
N GLU A 188 -20.32 -7.80 -2.60
CA GLU A 188 -21.43 -8.63 -2.11
C GLU A 188 -22.57 -7.78 -1.55
N ILE A 189 -22.30 -6.72 -0.78
CA ILE A 189 -23.33 -5.80 -0.27
C ILE A 189 -24.08 -5.14 -1.43
N PHE A 190 -23.37 -4.72 -2.49
CA PHE A 190 -24.01 -4.17 -3.68
C PHE A 190 -24.87 -5.21 -4.41
N ALA A 191 -24.39 -6.45 -4.57
CA ALA A 191 -25.18 -7.52 -5.16
C ALA A 191 -26.46 -7.81 -4.35
N LYS A 192 -26.35 -7.89 -3.02
CA LYS A 192 -27.49 -8.04 -2.11
C LYS A 192 -28.44 -6.83 -2.16
N GLY A 193 -27.92 -5.63 -2.42
CA GLY A 193 -28.70 -4.43 -2.69
C GLY A 193 -29.54 -4.53 -3.97
N MET A 194 -29.01 -5.14 -5.04
CA MET A 194 -29.77 -5.42 -6.26
C MET A 194 -30.91 -6.41 -5.99
N PHE A 195 -30.62 -7.51 -5.29
CA PHE A 195 -31.64 -8.45 -4.84
C PHE A 195 -32.74 -7.75 -4.04
N ALA A 196 -32.37 -6.91 -3.07
CA ALA A 196 -33.33 -6.17 -2.26
C ALA A 196 -34.20 -5.21 -3.08
N ALA A 197 -33.63 -4.55 -4.08
CA ALA A 197 -34.39 -3.69 -4.99
C ALA A 197 -35.44 -4.50 -5.78
N GLU A 198 -35.08 -5.67 -6.30
CA GLU A 198 -36.03 -6.57 -6.97
C GLU A 198 -37.14 -7.07 -6.03
N MET A 199 -36.79 -7.41 -4.79
CA MET A 199 -37.78 -7.84 -3.79
C MET A 199 -38.74 -6.70 -3.43
N ILE A 200 -38.25 -5.47 -3.30
CA ILE A 200 -39.11 -4.30 -3.05
C ILE A 200 -39.99 -3.99 -4.25
N GLU A 201 -39.47 -4.12 -5.48
CA GLU A 201 -40.29 -3.99 -6.68
C GLU A 201 -41.39 -5.06 -6.71
N PHE A 202 -41.06 -6.31 -6.38
CA PHE A 202 -42.03 -7.38 -6.26
C PHE A 202 -43.10 -7.07 -5.20
N ASP A 203 -42.71 -6.55 -4.04
CA ASP A 203 -43.62 -6.16 -2.98
C ASP A 203 -44.60 -5.07 -3.42
N LEU A 204 -44.10 -4.06 -4.13
CA LEU A 204 -44.93 -2.99 -4.68
C LEU A 204 -45.85 -3.47 -5.80
N SER A 205 -45.36 -4.34 -6.69
CA SER A 205 -46.09 -4.83 -7.86
C SER A 205 -47.14 -5.88 -7.50
N ASN A 206 -46.81 -6.75 -6.53
CA ASN A 206 -47.56 -7.97 -6.26
C ASN A 206 -47.99 -8.09 -4.79
N ARG A 207 -47.12 -7.91 -3.81
CA ARG A 207 -47.49 -8.15 -2.40
C ARG A 207 -48.57 -7.19 -1.90
N ALA A 208 -48.42 -5.88 -2.13
CA ALA A 208 -49.43 -4.89 -1.75
C ALA A 208 -50.82 -5.17 -2.39
N PRO A 209 -50.96 -5.35 -3.72
CA PRO A 209 -52.24 -5.73 -4.32
C PRO A 209 -52.80 -7.06 -3.83
N SER A 210 -51.94 -8.01 -3.46
CA SER A 210 -52.35 -9.32 -2.95
C SER A 210 -52.94 -9.21 -1.55
N ILE A 211 -52.35 -8.39 -0.68
CA ILE A 211 -52.91 -8.05 0.65
C ILE A 211 -54.30 -7.46 0.48
N TRP A 212 -54.45 -6.42 -0.35
CA TRP A 212 -55.76 -5.79 -0.59
C TRP A 212 -56.77 -6.73 -1.23
N ALA A 213 -56.32 -7.62 -2.12
CA ALA A 213 -57.18 -8.64 -2.71
C ALA A 213 -57.66 -9.66 -1.66
N ALA A 214 -56.80 -10.08 -0.73
CA ALA A 214 -57.15 -10.98 0.36
C ALA A 214 -58.12 -10.33 1.36
N GLU A 215 -57.91 -9.04 1.66
CA GLU A 215 -58.84 -8.24 2.47
C GLU A 215 -60.20 -8.09 1.79
N ASP A 216 -60.24 -7.83 0.48
CA ASP A 216 -61.48 -7.74 -0.29
C ASP A 216 -62.21 -9.08 -0.35
N ILE A 217 -61.49 -10.20 -0.52
CA ILE A 217 -62.10 -11.54 -0.48
C ILE A 217 -62.71 -11.80 0.90
N SER A 218 -62.00 -11.46 1.98
CA SER A 218 -62.52 -11.56 3.34
C SER A 218 -63.78 -10.70 3.53
N GLY A 219 -63.77 -9.47 3.01
CA GLY A 219 -64.93 -8.58 3.02
C GLY A 219 -66.11 -9.09 2.18
N MET A 220 -65.85 -9.81 1.07
CA MET A 220 -66.90 -10.47 0.28
C MET A 220 -67.57 -11.59 1.07
N ILE A 221 -66.81 -12.34 1.86
CA ILE A 221 -67.35 -13.40 2.75
C ILE A 221 -68.26 -12.77 3.80
N ASP A 222 -67.79 -11.72 4.49
CA ASP A 222 -68.59 -10.99 5.50
C ASP A 222 -69.88 -10.41 4.89
N ALA A 223 -69.77 -9.80 3.71
CA ALA A 223 -70.92 -9.24 3.00
C ALA A 223 -71.92 -10.33 2.57
N PHE A 224 -71.43 -11.49 2.13
CA PHE A 224 -72.28 -12.62 1.75
C PHE A 224 -73.00 -13.19 2.97
N ALA A 225 -72.28 -13.43 4.08
CA ALA A 225 -72.85 -13.86 5.35
C ALA A 225 -73.93 -12.89 5.84
N TRP A 226 -73.67 -11.59 5.78
CA TRP A 226 -74.65 -10.57 6.15
C TRP A 226 -75.94 -10.65 5.30
N ASN A 227 -75.82 -10.86 3.99
CA ASN A 227 -76.99 -11.03 3.11
C ASN A 227 -77.78 -12.29 3.47
N LEU A 228 -77.12 -13.42 3.76
CA LEU A 228 -77.79 -14.65 4.21
C LEU A 228 -78.59 -14.42 5.51
N GLN A 229 -78.03 -13.67 6.47
CA GLN A 229 -78.73 -13.34 7.71
C GLN A 229 -79.96 -12.46 7.47
N ASN A 230 -79.81 -11.39 6.69
CA ASN A 230 -80.84 -10.37 6.54
C ASN A 230 -81.92 -10.73 5.51
N ASP A 231 -81.55 -11.38 4.41
CA ASP A 231 -82.48 -11.71 3.33
C ASP A 231 -83.05 -13.12 3.47
N MET A 232 -82.29 -14.06 4.02
CA MET A 232 -82.71 -15.47 4.19
C MET A 232 -83.06 -15.84 5.64
N GLY A 233 -82.83 -14.93 6.60
CA GLY A 233 -83.18 -15.13 8.00
C GLY A 233 -82.34 -16.19 8.71
N MET A 234 -81.14 -16.48 8.20
CA MET A 234 -80.19 -17.40 8.82
C MET A 234 -79.58 -16.78 10.09
N ASP A 235 -79.20 -17.63 11.05
CA ASP A 235 -78.38 -17.18 12.18
C ASP A 235 -76.94 -16.91 11.73
N GLU A 236 -76.21 -16.14 12.54
CA GLU A 236 -74.87 -15.64 12.23
C GLU A 236 -73.85 -16.76 12.01
N GLU A 237 -73.88 -17.81 12.83
CA GLU A 237 -72.97 -18.96 12.76
C GLU A 237 -73.16 -19.71 11.44
N ASN A 238 -74.39 -20.17 11.15
CA ASN A 238 -74.68 -20.86 9.90
C ASN A 238 -74.46 -19.99 8.64
N ALA A 239 -74.62 -18.67 8.76
CA ALA A 239 -74.39 -17.75 7.64
C ALA A 239 -72.90 -17.57 7.33
N MET A 240 -72.05 -17.46 8.36
CA MET A 240 -70.60 -17.41 8.19
C MET A 240 -70.07 -18.75 7.65
N ASP A 241 -70.57 -19.88 8.14
CA ASP A 241 -70.17 -21.22 7.66
C ASP A 241 -70.51 -21.44 6.17
N MET A 242 -71.59 -20.84 5.66
CA MET A 242 -72.01 -21.01 4.25
C MET A 242 -71.43 -19.96 3.29
N ALA A 243 -70.87 -18.88 3.82
CA ALA A 243 -70.44 -17.74 3.00
C ALA A 243 -69.24 -18.03 2.09
N PRO A 244 -68.17 -18.73 2.54
CA PRO A 244 -67.04 -19.12 1.70
C PRO A 244 -67.45 -19.86 0.42
N ALA A 245 -68.21 -20.96 0.53
CA ALA A 245 -68.78 -21.67 -0.62
C ALA A 245 -69.66 -20.78 -1.51
N GLY A 246 -70.41 -19.85 -0.92
CA GLY A 246 -71.24 -18.89 -1.63
C GLY A 246 -70.44 -17.92 -2.50
N VAL A 247 -69.35 -17.38 -1.97
CA VAL A 247 -68.43 -16.48 -2.69
C VAL A 247 -67.74 -17.23 -3.83
N LEU A 248 -67.22 -18.43 -3.60
CA LEU A 248 -66.59 -19.28 -4.64
C LEU A 248 -67.59 -19.64 -5.75
N SER A 249 -68.83 -20.01 -5.37
CA SER A 249 -69.89 -20.28 -6.33
C SER A 249 -70.20 -19.05 -7.21
N GLY A 250 -70.25 -17.87 -6.60
CA GLY A 250 -70.44 -16.61 -7.31
C GLY A 250 -69.31 -16.30 -8.29
N ALA A 251 -68.06 -16.49 -7.87
CA ALA A 251 -66.88 -16.31 -8.71
C ALA A 251 -66.88 -17.26 -9.91
N TYR A 252 -67.16 -18.56 -9.69
CA TYR A 252 -67.31 -19.53 -10.76
C TYR A 252 -68.42 -19.14 -11.74
N MET A 253 -69.60 -18.76 -11.24
CA MET A 253 -70.72 -18.35 -12.10
C MET A 253 -70.35 -17.17 -13.00
N MET A 254 -69.66 -16.17 -12.45
CA MET A 254 -69.19 -15.03 -13.24
C MET A 254 -68.17 -15.46 -14.31
N ALA A 255 -67.22 -16.32 -13.95
CA ALA A 255 -66.22 -16.85 -14.88
C ALA A 255 -66.83 -17.75 -15.97
N ASN A 256 -67.89 -18.48 -15.66
CA ASN A 256 -68.60 -19.39 -16.56
C ASN A 256 -69.74 -18.69 -17.34
N GLY A 257 -69.58 -17.40 -17.65
CA GLY A 257 -70.53 -16.64 -18.48
C GLY A 257 -71.92 -16.44 -17.85
N GLY A 258 -72.02 -16.48 -16.53
CA GLY A 258 -73.26 -16.34 -15.77
C GLY A 258 -74.10 -17.61 -15.66
N SER A 259 -73.58 -18.76 -16.09
CA SER A 259 -74.27 -20.04 -16.00
C SER A 259 -74.21 -20.63 -14.58
N THR A 260 -75.32 -21.21 -14.13
CA THR A 260 -75.39 -22.06 -12.92
C THR A 260 -75.17 -23.54 -13.24
N ASP A 261 -75.02 -23.88 -14.52
CA ASP A 261 -74.79 -25.26 -14.95
C ASP A 261 -73.35 -25.67 -14.60
N GLY A 262 -73.21 -26.83 -13.96
CA GLY A 262 -71.93 -27.36 -13.51
C GLY A 262 -71.29 -26.63 -12.33
N THR A 263 -72.02 -25.82 -11.55
CA THR A 263 -71.48 -25.21 -10.32
C THR A 263 -71.04 -26.31 -9.33
N PRO A 264 -69.77 -26.30 -8.86
CA PRO A 264 -69.26 -27.26 -7.89
C PRO A 264 -69.94 -27.19 -6.53
N ALA A 265 -69.86 -28.27 -5.77
CA ALA A 265 -70.18 -28.28 -4.34
C ALA A 265 -68.96 -27.77 -3.54
N TYR A 266 -68.81 -26.45 -3.42
CA TYR A 266 -67.66 -25.85 -2.73
C TYR A 266 -67.61 -26.13 -1.22
N ALA A 267 -68.74 -26.47 -0.58
CA ALA A 267 -68.83 -26.67 0.87
C ALA A 267 -67.96 -27.81 1.42
N ASP A 268 -67.44 -28.69 0.56
CA ASP A 268 -66.50 -29.74 0.97
C ASP A 268 -65.03 -29.26 0.97
N TYR A 269 -64.74 -28.08 0.40
CA TYR A 269 -63.37 -27.59 0.13
C TYR A 269 -63.12 -26.13 0.54
N ASP A 270 -64.17 -25.36 0.83
CA ASP A 270 -64.14 -23.90 0.97
C ASP A 270 -63.33 -23.42 2.17
N ASP A 271 -63.43 -24.07 3.33
CA ASP A 271 -62.61 -23.76 4.50
C ASP A 271 -61.11 -23.86 4.18
N TYR A 272 -60.71 -24.93 3.48
CA TYR A 272 -59.31 -25.14 3.12
C TYR A 272 -58.84 -24.12 2.08
N ILE A 273 -59.65 -23.84 1.06
CA ILE A 273 -59.33 -22.86 0.02
C ILE A 273 -59.18 -21.45 0.62
N MET A 274 -60.08 -21.06 1.52
CA MET A 274 -60.16 -19.70 2.04
C MET A 274 -59.23 -19.46 3.21
N TYR A 275 -59.08 -20.41 4.13
CA TYR A 275 -58.43 -20.17 5.43
C TYR A 275 -57.26 -21.10 5.76
N ASP A 276 -57.34 -22.39 5.41
CA ASP A 276 -56.37 -23.38 5.93
C ASP A 276 -55.22 -23.74 4.99
N ALA A 277 -55.24 -23.32 3.72
CA ALA A 277 -54.18 -23.66 2.78
C ALA A 277 -52.84 -23.04 3.21
N VAL A 278 -51.81 -23.89 3.29
CA VAL A 278 -50.44 -23.52 3.63
C VAL A 278 -49.46 -24.04 2.58
N ASP A 279 -48.36 -23.32 2.39
CA ASP A 279 -47.20 -23.83 1.67
C ASP A 279 -46.67 -25.07 2.42
N PRO A 280 -46.67 -26.27 1.81
CA PRO A 280 -46.23 -27.48 2.47
C PRO A 280 -44.75 -27.50 2.85
N SER A 281 -43.93 -26.62 2.27
CA SER A 281 -42.49 -26.54 2.51
C SER A 281 -42.12 -25.64 3.68
N THR A 282 -42.85 -24.54 3.88
CA THR A 282 -42.55 -23.50 4.90
C THR A 282 -43.59 -23.42 6.01
N GLY A 283 -44.84 -23.83 5.73
CA GLY A 283 -46.00 -23.64 6.60
C GLY A 283 -46.63 -22.24 6.49
N THR A 284 -46.16 -21.38 5.59
CA THR A 284 -46.71 -20.04 5.34
C THR A 284 -48.14 -20.14 4.81
N CYS A 285 -49.05 -19.28 5.28
CA CYS A 285 -50.43 -19.28 4.80
C CYS A 285 -50.52 -18.82 3.34
N ILE A 286 -51.11 -19.65 2.50
CA ILE A 286 -51.38 -19.38 1.07
C ILE A 286 -52.88 -19.38 0.76
N ALA A 287 -53.73 -19.47 1.78
CA ALA A 287 -55.17 -19.43 1.62
C ALA A 287 -55.63 -18.11 0.99
N LEU A 288 -56.80 -18.08 0.33
CA LEU A 288 -57.22 -16.90 -0.45
C LEU A 288 -57.45 -15.64 0.40
N THR A 289 -57.64 -15.77 1.71
CA THR A 289 -57.74 -14.63 2.64
C THR A 289 -56.41 -14.28 3.31
N CYS A 290 -55.31 -14.91 2.92
CA CYS A 290 -53.96 -14.61 3.38
C CYS A 290 -53.19 -13.79 2.33
N ASP A 291 -52.22 -13.00 2.78
CA ASP A 291 -51.47 -12.03 1.97
C ASP A 291 -50.88 -12.61 0.67
N LEU A 292 -50.43 -13.87 0.67
CA LEU A 292 -49.82 -14.53 -0.50
C LEU A 292 -50.83 -15.26 -1.40
N GLY A 293 -52.03 -15.54 -0.92
CA GLY A 293 -52.98 -16.40 -1.64
C GLY A 293 -53.35 -15.86 -3.02
N PRO A 294 -53.82 -14.60 -3.12
CA PRO A 294 -54.21 -14.01 -4.39
C PRO A 294 -53.07 -13.97 -5.43
N VAL A 295 -51.87 -13.52 -5.04
CA VAL A 295 -50.69 -13.48 -5.93
C VAL A 295 -50.26 -14.88 -6.37
N LEU A 296 -50.23 -15.87 -5.47
CA LEU A 296 -49.83 -17.23 -5.82
C LEU A 296 -50.79 -17.82 -6.86
N VAL A 297 -52.09 -17.72 -6.62
CA VAL A 297 -53.12 -18.23 -7.54
C VAL A 297 -53.08 -17.50 -8.88
N ALA A 298 -52.89 -16.18 -8.88
CA ALA A 298 -52.75 -15.41 -10.11
C ALA A 298 -51.47 -15.79 -10.89
N GLY A 299 -50.33 -15.92 -10.20
CA GLY A 299 -49.01 -16.23 -10.76
C GLY A 299 -48.93 -17.63 -11.37
N MET A 300 -49.66 -18.61 -10.84
CA MET A 300 -49.79 -19.94 -11.44
C MET A 300 -50.45 -19.93 -12.83
N GLY A 301 -51.14 -18.84 -13.21
CA GLY A 301 -51.83 -18.68 -14.48
C GLY A 301 -53.24 -19.28 -14.49
N ALA A 302 -53.92 -19.19 -15.63
CA ALA A 302 -55.30 -19.68 -15.77
C ALA A 302 -55.36 -21.23 -15.74
N PRO A 303 -56.49 -21.81 -15.29
CA PRO A 303 -56.75 -23.26 -15.35
C PRO A 303 -56.47 -23.84 -16.74
N ASP A 304 -55.64 -24.89 -16.78
CA ASP A 304 -55.26 -25.60 -18.01
C ASP A 304 -55.92 -26.99 -18.12
N GLY A 305 -56.59 -27.46 -17.07
CA GLY A 305 -57.10 -28.83 -16.94
C GLY A 305 -55.99 -29.89 -16.84
N GLY A 306 -54.75 -29.44 -16.69
CA GLY A 306 -53.52 -30.24 -16.71
C GLY A 306 -52.64 -29.91 -15.50
N SER A 307 -51.40 -29.52 -15.75
CA SER A 307 -50.40 -29.31 -14.70
C SER A 307 -50.75 -28.17 -13.74
N VAL A 308 -51.22 -27.03 -14.25
CA VAL A 308 -51.55 -25.87 -13.42
C VAL A 308 -52.73 -26.19 -12.52
N THR A 309 -53.80 -26.76 -13.10
CA THR A 309 -55.00 -27.17 -12.35
C THR A 309 -54.67 -28.21 -11.28
N GLN A 310 -53.87 -29.23 -11.60
CA GLN A 310 -53.52 -30.28 -10.63
C GLN A 310 -52.64 -29.74 -9.49
N THR A 311 -51.69 -28.85 -9.81
CA THR A 311 -50.81 -28.24 -8.80
C THR A 311 -51.62 -27.37 -7.85
N ARG A 312 -52.52 -26.54 -8.38
CA ARG A 312 -53.38 -25.69 -7.54
C ARG A 312 -54.34 -26.52 -6.70
N ALA A 313 -54.92 -27.58 -7.27
CA ALA A 313 -55.79 -28.50 -6.54
C ALA A 313 -55.09 -29.19 -5.37
N ALA A 314 -53.81 -29.54 -5.54
CA ALA A 314 -53.00 -30.11 -4.47
C ALA A 314 -52.72 -29.08 -3.35
N LEU A 315 -52.36 -27.84 -3.71
CA LEU A 315 -52.07 -26.78 -2.74
C LEU A 315 -53.29 -26.34 -1.94
N TYR A 316 -54.46 -26.30 -2.59
CA TYR A 316 -55.72 -25.80 -2.01
C TYR A 316 -56.72 -26.91 -1.65
N GLY A 317 -56.27 -28.17 -1.57
CA GLY A 317 -57.02 -29.23 -0.89
C GLY A 317 -58.22 -29.82 -1.63
N TYR A 318 -58.34 -29.61 -2.95
CA TYR A 318 -59.45 -30.14 -3.77
C TYR A 318 -59.00 -31.16 -4.83
N GLY A 319 -57.83 -31.76 -4.65
CA GLY A 319 -57.24 -32.73 -5.59
C GLY A 319 -57.92 -34.10 -5.63
N ASP A 320 -58.79 -34.43 -4.69
CA ASP A 320 -59.58 -35.67 -4.66
C ASP A 320 -60.95 -35.54 -5.38
N ALA A 321 -61.32 -34.33 -5.80
CA ALA A 321 -62.49 -34.09 -6.63
C ALA A 321 -62.41 -34.82 -7.98
N SER A 322 -63.57 -35.11 -8.58
CA SER A 322 -63.60 -35.69 -9.93
C SER A 322 -63.00 -34.71 -10.95
N GLU A 323 -62.43 -35.20 -12.06
CA GLU A 323 -61.74 -34.35 -13.06
C GLU A 323 -62.57 -33.15 -13.53
N ALA A 324 -63.86 -33.36 -13.77
CA ALA A 324 -64.78 -32.30 -14.19
C ALA A 324 -65.10 -31.31 -13.06
N GLU A 325 -65.17 -31.79 -11.81
CA GLU A 325 -65.46 -30.97 -10.64
C GLU A 325 -64.22 -30.17 -10.20
N MET A 326 -63.04 -30.79 -10.18
CA MET A 326 -61.75 -30.14 -9.94
C MET A 326 -61.54 -28.97 -10.92
N ALA A 327 -61.78 -29.17 -12.22
CA ALA A 327 -61.64 -28.11 -13.21
C ALA A 327 -62.60 -26.94 -12.97
N ALA A 328 -63.81 -27.22 -12.47
CA ALA A 328 -64.79 -26.19 -12.14
C ALA A 328 -64.45 -25.49 -10.81
N ILE A 329 -63.94 -26.20 -9.80
CA ILE A 329 -63.43 -25.63 -8.55
C ILE A 329 -62.26 -24.67 -8.86
N ASP A 330 -61.27 -25.15 -9.62
CA ASP A 330 -60.08 -24.40 -10.04
C ASP A 330 -60.45 -23.12 -10.80
N LEU A 331 -61.45 -23.18 -11.69
CA LEU A 331 -61.97 -21.99 -12.36
C LEU A 331 -62.53 -20.96 -11.38
N GLY A 332 -63.29 -21.37 -10.36
CA GLY A 332 -63.81 -20.46 -9.35
C GLY A 332 -62.71 -19.88 -8.45
N VAL A 333 -61.75 -20.70 -8.04
CA VAL A 333 -60.58 -20.28 -7.23
C VAL A 333 -59.75 -19.25 -8.00
N PHE A 334 -59.35 -19.55 -9.24
CA PHE A 334 -58.60 -18.63 -10.08
C PHE A 334 -59.40 -17.37 -10.40
N ALA A 335 -60.69 -17.48 -10.69
CA ALA A 335 -61.52 -16.32 -11.01
C ALA A 335 -61.72 -15.39 -9.81
N LEU A 336 -61.82 -15.93 -8.58
CA LEU A 336 -61.92 -15.08 -7.40
C LEU A 336 -60.62 -14.32 -7.18
N ALA A 337 -59.54 -15.05 -6.96
CA ALA A 337 -58.22 -14.51 -6.63
C ALA A 337 -57.63 -13.65 -7.75
N GLY A 338 -57.64 -14.15 -8.99
CA GLY A 338 -57.04 -13.46 -10.13
C GLY A 338 -57.77 -12.16 -10.47
N ASN A 339 -59.11 -12.13 -10.38
CA ASN A 339 -59.85 -10.91 -10.66
C ASN A 339 -59.68 -9.85 -9.57
N THR A 340 -59.68 -10.23 -8.28
CA THR A 340 -59.44 -9.27 -7.19
C THR A 340 -58.02 -8.74 -7.20
N PHE A 341 -57.02 -9.61 -7.43
CA PHE A 341 -55.62 -9.23 -7.58
C PHE A 341 -55.41 -8.23 -8.73
N VAL A 342 -55.94 -8.52 -9.92
CA VAL A 342 -55.84 -7.63 -11.09
C VAL A 342 -56.64 -6.33 -10.88
N ALA A 343 -57.76 -6.37 -10.16
CA ALA A 343 -58.54 -5.15 -9.85
C ALA A 343 -57.75 -4.15 -9.00
N HIS A 344 -56.84 -4.63 -8.15
CA HIS A 344 -55.89 -3.81 -7.40
C HIS A 344 -54.62 -3.47 -8.17
N GLY A 345 -54.51 -3.92 -9.43
CA GLY A 345 -53.35 -3.69 -10.28
C GLY A 345 -52.15 -4.56 -9.91
N GLY A 346 -52.39 -5.80 -9.48
CA GLY A 346 -51.34 -6.80 -9.29
C GLY A 346 -50.59 -7.11 -10.60
N GLY A 347 -49.27 -7.25 -10.52
CA GLY A 347 -48.38 -7.47 -11.67
C GLY A 347 -48.14 -6.23 -12.54
N ALA A 348 -48.38 -5.03 -12.00
CA ALA A 348 -48.07 -3.78 -12.69
C ALA A 348 -46.56 -3.51 -12.69
N GLU A 349 -46.03 -2.99 -13.79
CA GLU A 349 -44.68 -2.41 -13.85
C GLU A 349 -44.61 -1.18 -12.93
N ILE A 350 -43.59 -1.12 -12.07
CA ILE A 350 -43.48 -0.09 -11.04
C ILE A 350 -42.71 1.11 -11.58
N ASN A 351 -43.35 2.28 -11.57
CA ASN A 351 -42.80 3.56 -11.96
C ASN A 351 -43.58 4.70 -11.27
N ASN A 352 -43.21 5.95 -11.55
CA ASN A 352 -43.81 7.12 -10.92
C ASN A 352 -45.24 7.45 -11.38
N GLU A 353 -45.74 6.78 -12.41
CA GLU A 353 -47.13 6.85 -12.88
C GLU A 353 -47.99 5.69 -12.35
N THR A 354 -47.41 4.74 -11.61
CA THR A 354 -48.12 3.58 -11.08
C THR A 354 -49.26 4.01 -10.14
N PRO A 355 -50.51 3.56 -10.37
CA PRO A 355 -51.63 3.88 -9.52
C PRO A 355 -51.39 3.44 -8.07
N GLN A 356 -51.76 4.33 -7.13
CA GLN A 356 -51.71 4.06 -5.70
C GLN A 356 -50.29 3.75 -5.18
N LEU A 357 -49.23 4.24 -5.83
CA LEU A 357 -47.85 3.96 -5.44
C LEU A 357 -47.55 4.28 -3.97
N ARG A 358 -48.09 5.39 -3.45
CA ARG A 358 -47.96 5.77 -2.03
C ARG A 358 -48.61 4.74 -1.11
N GLU A 359 -49.83 4.33 -1.44
CA GLU A 359 -50.57 3.33 -0.69
C GLU A 359 -49.87 1.97 -0.74
N ARG A 360 -49.34 1.56 -1.91
CA ARG A 360 -48.54 0.33 -2.07
C ARG A 360 -47.33 0.34 -1.15
N PHE A 361 -46.55 1.42 -1.18
CA PHE A 361 -45.37 1.56 -0.33
C PHE A 361 -45.73 1.56 1.16
N LEU A 362 -46.80 2.25 1.55
CA LEU A 362 -47.30 2.24 2.93
C LEU A 362 -47.70 0.84 3.38
N GLU A 363 -48.35 0.05 2.51
CA GLU A 363 -48.81 -1.31 2.85
C GLU A 363 -47.65 -2.23 3.22
N VAL A 364 -46.57 -2.21 2.43
CA VAL A 364 -45.44 -3.14 2.61
C VAL A 364 -44.39 -2.63 3.58
N SER A 365 -44.17 -1.30 3.63
CA SER A 365 -43.13 -0.72 4.49
C SER A 365 -43.65 -0.17 5.83
N GLY A 366 -44.95 0.08 5.94
CA GLY A 366 -45.53 0.84 7.06
C GLY A 366 -45.19 2.34 7.07
N VAL A 367 -44.43 2.84 6.09
CA VAL A 367 -43.99 4.24 6.01
C VAL A 367 -44.87 5.05 5.07
N ASN A 368 -45.42 6.16 5.57
CA ASN A 368 -46.27 7.05 4.77
C ASN A 368 -45.51 8.30 4.28
N ILE A 369 -45.12 8.30 3.00
CA ILE A 369 -44.54 9.47 2.33
C ILE A 369 -45.64 10.25 1.59
N ILE A 370 -46.10 11.35 2.18
CA ILE A 370 -47.25 12.11 1.67
C ILE A 370 -46.91 12.91 0.40
N ASN A 371 -45.67 13.41 0.30
CA ASN A 371 -45.26 14.21 -0.85
C ASN A 371 -44.86 13.28 -2.02
N PRO A 372 -45.54 13.37 -3.18
CA PRO A 372 -45.23 12.51 -4.33
C PRO A 372 -43.83 12.72 -4.87
N ASP A 373 -43.28 13.95 -4.86
CA ASP A 373 -41.92 14.23 -5.33
C ASP A 373 -40.88 13.60 -4.39
N THR A 374 -41.17 13.57 -3.09
CA THR A 374 -40.33 12.88 -2.09
C THR A 374 -40.37 11.38 -2.27
N LEU A 375 -41.55 10.80 -2.55
CA LEU A 375 -41.69 9.36 -2.82
C LEU A 375 -41.00 8.96 -4.13
N ASP A 376 -41.13 9.78 -5.18
CA ASP A 376 -40.46 9.60 -6.46
C ASP A 376 -38.93 9.62 -6.28
N ASN A 377 -38.41 10.59 -5.54
CA ASN A 377 -36.99 10.64 -5.20
C ASN A 377 -36.53 9.44 -4.34
N LEU A 378 -37.36 9.00 -3.37
CA LEU A 378 -37.06 7.84 -2.54
C LEU A 378 -36.98 6.55 -3.34
N LEU A 379 -37.91 6.31 -4.26
CA LEU A 379 -37.97 5.04 -4.99
C LEU A 379 -37.11 5.05 -6.26
N PHE A 380 -37.17 6.11 -7.06
CA PHE A 380 -36.71 6.08 -8.45
C PHE A 380 -35.56 7.03 -8.77
N ASN A 381 -35.01 7.76 -7.78
CA ASN A 381 -33.81 8.53 -8.04
C ASN A 381 -32.70 7.58 -8.53
N PRO A 382 -32.09 7.81 -9.71
CA PRO A 382 -31.15 6.87 -10.30
C PRO A 382 -29.91 6.63 -9.43
N ASN A 383 -29.52 7.61 -8.60
CA ASN A 383 -28.29 7.56 -7.82
C ASN A 383 -28.51 7.09 -6.38
N VAL A 384 -29.68 7.36 -5.79
CA VAL A 384 -29.94 7.09 -4.37
C VAL A 384 -31.26 6.37 -4.10
N GLY A 385 -32.14 6.22 -5.09
CA GLY A 385 -33.46 5.62 -4.91
C GLY A 385 -33.39 4.15 -4.53
N LEU A 386 -34.38 3.66 -3.81
CA LEU A 386 -34.46 2.26 -3.37
C LEU A 386 -34.49 1.27 -4.55
N LEU A 387 -35.12 1.67 -5.66
CA LEU A 387 -35.18 0.93 -6.92
C LEU A 387 -34.28 1.57 -8.00
N GLY A 388 -33.51 2.59 -7.63
CA GLY A 388 -32.57 3.24 -8.51
C GLY A 388 -31.28 2.44 -8.60
N SER A 389 -30.63 2.50 -9.75
CA SER A 389 -29.26 2.03 -9.94
C SER A 389 -28.55 2.94 -10.93
N PHE A 390 -27.25 3.09 -10.77
CA PHE A 390 -26.40 3.81 -11.71
C PHE A 390 -25.13 3.02 -11.97
N GLU A 391 -24.54 3.21 -13.15
CA GLU A 391 -23.37 2.45 -13.57
C GLU A 391 -22.11 3.31 -13.42
N ILE A 392 -21.08 2.78 -12.76
CA ILE A 392 -19.73 3.34 -12.80
C ILE A 392 -18.82 2.30 -13.45
N SER A 393 -18.21 2.65 -14.58
CA SER A 393 -17.25 1.79 -15.28
C SER A 393 -17.75 0.36 -15.58
N GLY A 394 -19.03 0.19 -15.95
CA GLY A 394 -19.61 -1.13 -16.21
C GLY A 394 -20.16 -1.86 -14.99
N ILE A 395 -20.11 -1.26 -13.79
CA ILE A 395 -20.59 -1.88 -12.55
C ILE A 395 -21.89 -1.19 -12.11
N PRO A 396 -23.02 -1.92 -12.02
CA PRO A 396 -24.26 -1.37 -11.49
C PRO A 396 -24.16 -1.21 -9.96
N LEU A 397 -24.39 0.01 -9.48
CA LEU A 397 -24.46 0.34 -8.06
C LEU A 397 -25.93 0.62 -7.67
N PRO A 398 -26.51 -0.16 -6.75
CA PRO A 398 -27.85 0.11 -6.24
C PRO A 398 -27.88 1.42 -5.44
N GLY A 399 -28.81 2.30 -5.79
CA GLY A 399 -28.99 3.60 -5.15
C GLY A 399 -29.33 3.48 -3.67
N MET A 400 -30.03 2.42 -3.25
CA MET A 400 -30.31 2.12 -1.84
C MET A 400 -29.03 2.01 -1.00
N VAL A 401 -28.00 1.33 -1.51
CA VAL A 401 -26.76 1.15 -0.75
C VAL A 401 -26.09 2.50 -0.52
N VAL A 402 -26.06 3.35 -1.55
CA VAL A 402 -25.46 4.68 -1.52
C VAL A 402 -26.27 5.68 -0.68
N GLY A 403 -27.58 5.73 -0.88
CA GLY A 403 -28.47 6.73 -0.26
C GLY A 403 -28.92 6.38 1.16
N LEU A 404 -28.92 5.09 1.51
CA LEU A 404 -29.44 4.61 2.79
C LEU A 404 -28.39 3.83 3.58
N LEU A 405 -27.85 2.74 3.05
CA LEU A 405 -27.07 1.79 3.87
C LEU A 405 -25.71 2.34 4.31
N LEU A 406 -24.94 2.95 3.41
CA LEU A 406 -23.64 3.53 3.74
C LEU A 406 -23.75 4.69 4.75
N PRO A 407 -24.71 5.63 4.63
CA PRO A 407 -24.99 6.60 5.68
C PRO A 407 -25.37 5.97 7.02
N LEU A 408 -26.15 4.88 7.02
CA LEU A 408 -26.52 4.19 8.27
C LEU A 408 -25.31 3.53 8.95
N GLN A 409 -24.44 2.88 8.18
CA GLN A 409 -23.23 2.24 8.69
C GLN A 409 -22.23 3.26 9.26
N SER A 410 -22.09 4.42 8.62
CA SER A 410 -21.22 5.51 9.10
C SER A 410 -21.84 6.37 10.22
N GLY A 411 -23.09 6.09 10.59
CA GLY A 411 -23.84 6.87 11.58
C GLY A 411 -24.29 8.25 11.08
N ASP A 412 -24.18 8.52 9.78
CA ASP A 412 -24.66 9.74 9.12
C ASP A 412 -26.15 9.67 8.74
N TYR A 413 -27.00 9.57 9.77
CA TYR A 413 -28.46 9.61 9.59
C TYR A 413 -28.94 10.93 8.96
N PHE A 414 -28.17 12.03 9.12
CA PHE A 414 -28.50 13.32 8.54
C PHE A 414 -28.30 13.32 7.03
N GLY A 415 -27.22 12.71 6.53
CA GLY A 415 -26.98 12.49 5.10
C GLY A 415 -28.17 11.80 4.43
N ALA A 416 -28.63 10.67 4.98
CA ALA A 416 -29.80 9.96 4.45
C ALA A 416 -31.10 10.80 4.47
N MET A 417 -31.30 11.60 5.52
CA MET A 417 -32.44 12.53 5.59
C MET A 417 -32.40 13.59 4.48
N GLU A 418 -31.22 14.13 4.18
CA GLU A 418 -31.03 15.10 3.10
C GLU A 418 -31.20 14.44 1.73
N SER A 419 -30.59 13.27 1.51
CA SER A 419 -30.66 12.51 0.25
C SER A 419 -32.10 12.20 -0.16
N TYR A 420 -32.93 11.77 0.79
CA TYR A 420 -34.33 11.42 0.52
C TYR A 420 -35.32 12.56 0.76
N ASN A 421 -34.89 13.67 1.39
CA ASN A 421 -35.76 14.76 1.82
C ASN A 421 -36.90 14.27 2.75
N VAL A 422 -36.54 13.46 3.75
CA VAL A 422 -37.46 12.88 4.73
C VAL A 422 -37.02 13.16 6.18
N GLY A 423 -37.92 12.97 7.14
CA GLY A 423 -37.60 13.09 8.56
C GLY A 423 -36.89 11.87 9.13
N LEU A 424 -36.22 12.01 10.28
CA LEU A 424 -35.48 10.92 10.94
C LEU A 424 -36.32 9.66 11.17
N LEU A 425 -37.56 9.79 11.65
CA LEU A 425 -38.45 8.64 11.87
C LEU A 425 -38.80 7.92 10.56
N SER A 426 -38.88 8.64 9.44
CA SER A 426 -39.10 8.04 8.13
C SER A 426 -37.86 7.31 7.65
N VAL A 427 -36.65 7.86 7.84
CA VAL A 427 -35.39 7.15 7.52
C VAL A 427 -35.31 5.85 8.30
N VAL A 428 -35.61 5.87 9.60
CA VAL A 428 -35.61 4.65 10.43
C VAL A 428 -36.61 3.63 9.90
N GLY A 429 -37.86 4.02 9.62
CA GLY A 429 -38.85 3.08 9.09
C GLY A 429 -38.49 2.54 7.69
N ILE A 430 -37.88 3.37 6.84
CA ILE A 430 -37.38 2.92 5.52
C ILE A 430 -36.25 1.91 5.71
N ALA A 431 -35.34 2.16 6.65
CA ALA A 431 -34.24 1.25 6.96
C ALA A 431 -34.73 -0.08 7.55
N GLU A 432 -35.70 -0.04 8.47
CA GLU A 432 -36.35 -1.23 9.04
C GLU A 432 -37.08 -2.09 8.00
N TYR A 433 -37.47 -1.51 6.86
CA TYR A 433 -38.06 -2.23 5.74
C TYR A 433 -37.00 -2.74 4.74
N ALA A 434 -36.05 -1.88 4.35
CA ALA A 434 -35.11 -2.17 3.26
C ALA A 434 -33.89 -3.00 3.70
N GLU A 435 -33.33 -2.73 4.88
CA GLU A 435 -32.11 -3.43 5.36
C GLU A 435 -32.33 -4.94 5.56
N PRO A 436 -33.47 -5.42 6.09
CA PRO A 436 -33.72 -6.85 6.19
C PRO A 436 -33.74 -7.57 4.84
N TRP A 437 -34.19 -6.91 3.76
CA TRP A 437 -34.11 -7.48 2.40
C TRP A 437 -32.66 -7.59 1.90
N VAL A 438 -31.79 -6.64 2.25
CA VAL A 438 -30.35 -6.71 1.95
C VAL A 438 -29.67 -7.77 2.81
N GLY A 439 -30.16 -7.98 4.04
CA GLY A 439 -29.73 -9.07 4.91
C GLY A 439 -28.39 -8.84 5.60
N LEU A 440 -28.08 -7.59 5.99
CA LEU A 440 -26.86 -7.28 6.74
C LEU A 440 -27.01 -7.62 8.25
N GLY A 441 -28.23 -7.83 8.72
CA GLY A 441 -28.54 -8.18 10.11
C GLY A 441 -28.43 -7.02 11.10
N ILE A 442 -28.42 -5.78 10.59
CA ILE A 442 -28.20 -4.57 11.39
C ILE A 442 -29.47 -4.17 12.14
N LEU A 443 -30.65 -4.25 11.50
CA LEU A 443 -31.92 -3.77 12.04
C LEU A 443 -32.93 -4.90 12.32
N GLY A 444 -32.66 -6.13 11.87
CA GLY A 444 -33.55 -7.26 12.11
C GLY A 444 -33.02 -8.58 11.55
N THR A 445 -33.84 -9.62 11.68
CA THR A 445 -33.62 -10.88 10.95
C THR A 445 -33.80 -10.64 9.45
N PRO A 446 -32.92 -11.16 8.58
CA PRO A 446 -33.08 -11.05 7.14
C PRO A 446 -34.47 -11.51 6.67
N THR A 447 -35.06 -10.76 5.75
CA THR A 447 -36.30 -11.13 5.09
C THR A 447 -35.98 -12.14 3.99
N GLU A 448 -36.80 -13.20 3.90
CA GLU A 448 -36.62 -14.25 2.91
C GLU A 448 -37.80 -14.28 1.94
N PHE A 449 -37.51 -14.45 0.66
CA PHE A 449 -38.51 -14.56 -0.40
C PHE A 449 -39.10 -15.96 -0.45
N GLU A 450 -40.43 -16.08 -0.52
CA GLU A 450 -41.14 -17.35 -0.56
C GLU A 450 -41.06 -17.98 -1.97
N LEU A 451 -40.18 -18.99 -2.13
CA LEU A 451 -39.85 -19.57 -3.44
C LEU A 451 -41.05 -20.22 -4.14
N ILE A 452 -42.11 -20.56 -3.42
CA ILE A 452 -43.37 -21.05 -4.02
C ILE A 452 -43.96 -20.05 -5.02
N LEU A 453 -43.71 -18.74 -4.85
CA LEU A 453 -44.13 -17.68 -5.78
C LEU A 453 -43.38 -17.73 -7.13
N ALA A 454 -42.18 -18.31 -7.14
CA ALA A 454 -41.38 -18.59 -8.33
C ALA A 454 -41.46 -20.07 -8.78
N GLY A 455 -42.33 -20.88 -8.16
CA GLY A 455 -42.49 -22.31 -8.47
C GLY A 455 -41.48 -23.24 -7.78
N GLY A 456 -40.70 -22.75 -6.82
CA GLY A 456 -39.77 -23.49 -5.99
C GLY A 456 -40.35 -23.97 -4.65
N GLN A 457 -39.48 -24.39 -3.73
CA GLN A 457 -39.81 -24.83 -2.37
C GLN A 457 -38.92 -24.11 -1.35
N GLY A 458 -39.44 -23.82 -0.16
CA GLY A 458 -38.71 -23.11 0.89
C GLY A 458 -38.72 -21.60 0.70
N THR A 459 -37.76 -20.95 1.33
CA THR A 459 -37.53 -19.50 1.29
C THR A 459 -36.08 -19.22 0.86
N MET A 460 -35.79 -17.99 0.44
CA MET A 460 -34.45 -17.57 0.04
C MET A 460 -34.16 -16.16 0.52
N GLY A 461 -33.13 -16.01 1.35
CA GLY A 461 -32.57 -14.71 1.69
C GLY A 461 -31.52 -14.25 0.69
N SER A 462 -31.10 -12.99 0.80
CA SER A 462 -30.10 -12.37 -0.08
C SER A 462 -28.74 -13.10 -0.07
N ASN A 463 -28.35 -13.69 1.08
CA ASN A 463 -27.10 -14.42 1.20
C ASN A 463 -27.12 -15.75 0.44
N ASP A 464 -28.20 -16.52 0.58
CA ASP A 464 -28.34 -17.78 -0.14
C ASP A 464 -28.46 -17.53 -1.64
N TRP A 465 -29.17 -16.47 -2.03
CA TRP A 465 -29.22 -15.99 -3.40
C TRP A 465 -27.85 -15.62 -3.95
N TRP A 466 -27.04 -14.86 -3.20
CA TRP A 466 -25.69 -14.46 -3.60
C TRP A 466 -24.80 -15.67 -3.84
N LEU A 467 -24.76 -16.60 -2.87
CA LEU A 467 -23.92 -17.80 -2.96
C LEU A 467 -24.35 -18.73 -4.09
N ALA A 468 -25.65 -18.84 -4.36
CA ALA A 468 -26.16 -19.61 -5.50
C ALA A 468 -25.80 -18.94 -6.85
N SER A 469 -25.94 -17.62 -6.94
CA SER A 469 -25.79 -16.86 -8.19
C SER A 469 -24.33 -16.54 -8.53
N PHE A 470 -23.42 -16.57 -7.55
CA PHE A 470 -22.02 -16.20 -7.76
C PHE A 470 -21.34 -17.06 -8.84
N GLY A 471 -21.54 -18.38 -8.79
CA GLY A 471 -20.90 -19.33 -9.69
C GLY A 471 -21.87 -20.07 -10.63
N ASP A 472 -23.15 -19.70 -10.66
CA ASP A 472 -24.19 -20.32 -11.48
C ASP A 472 -25.28 -19.28 -11.84
N TYR A 473 -26.41 -19.70 -12.41
CA TYR A 473 -27.55 -18.85 -12.70
C TYR A 473 -28.18 -18.29 -11.41
N ASP A 474 -28.70 -17.06 -11.51
CA ASP A 474 -29.67 -16.54 -10.55
C ASP A 474 -30.85 -17.53 -10.41
N PRO A 475 -31.10 -18.08 -9.21
CA PRO A 475 -32.16 -19.05 -8.99
C PRO A 475 -33.57 -18.48 -9.17
N LEU A 476 -33.75 -17.15 -9.17
CA LEU A 476 -35.02 -16.47 -9.35
C LEU A 476 -35.23 -16.03 -10.81
N GLY A 477 -34.25 -15.34 -11.40
CA GLY A 477 -34.31 -14.81 -12.76
C GLY A 477 -33.89 -15.79 -13.87
N GLY A 478 -33.14 -16.84 -13.53
CA GLY A 478 -32.64 -17.84 -14.50
C GLY A 478 -31.58 -17.30 -15.46
N THR A 479 -30.92 -16.20 -15.12
CA THR A 479 -29.86 -15.54 -15.89
C THR A 479 -28.59 -15.38 -15.05
N TYR A 480 -27.43 -15.17 -15.67
CA TYR A 480 -26.22 -14.88 -14.90
C TYR A 480 -26.23 -13.44 -14.41
N ILE A 481 -25.82 -13.23 -13.15
CA ILE A 481 -25.64 -11.89 -12.57
C ILE A 481 -24.34 -11.26 -13.09
N GLU A 482 -24.33 -9.93 -13.23
CA GLU A 482 -23.21 -9.19 -13.87
C GLU A 482 -21.92 -9.21 -13.04
N ILE A 483 -22.04 -9.34 -11.71
CA ILE A 483 -20.92 -9.37 -10.77
C ILE A 483 -20.43 -10.81 -10.46
N GLY A 484 -21.08 -11.84 -11.01
CA GLY A 484 -20.72 -13.25 -10.80
C GLY A 484 -19.58 -13.74 -11.71
N LEU A 485 -19.17 -14.99 -11.55
CA LEU A 485 -18.09 -15.63 -12.33
C LEU A 485 -18.45 -15.78 -13.81
N ASN A 486 -19.72 -16.05 -14.12
CA ASN A 486 -20.21 -16.30 -15.48
C ASN A 486 -20.48 -15.02 -16.28
N ARG A 487 -19.77 -13.92 -16.00
CA ARG A 487 -19.95 -12.63 -16.66
C ARG A 487 -19.36 -12.61 -18.07
N GLY A 488 -20.03 -11.91 -18.99
CA GLY A 488 -19.52 -11.65 -20.34
C GLY A 488 -19.11 -12.92 -21.09
N ASP A 489 -17.86 -12.96 -21.55
CA ASP A 489 -17.30 -14.08 -22.32
C ASP A 489 -17.12 -15.37 -21.49
N PHE A 490 -17.25 -15.30 -20.15
CA PHE A 490 -17.16 -16.45 -19.24
C PHE A 490 -18.51 -17.14 -18.98
N ALA A 491 -19.58 -16.72 -19.65
CA ALA A 491 -20.91 -17.29 -19.46
C ALA A 491 -20.94 -18.82 -19.64
N GLY A 492 -21.27 -19.54 -18.57
CA GLY A 492 -21.37 -21.00 -18.51
C GLY A 492 -20.04 -21.74 -18.33
N MET A 493 -18.95 -21.03 -18.03
CA MET A 493 -17.67 -21.64 -17.67
C MET A 493 -17.66 -22.17 -16.23
N ALA A 494 -18.44 -21.57 -15.34
CA ALA A 494 -18.64 -22.03 -13.97
C ALA A 494 -20.05 -22.61 -13.77
N SER A 495 -20.14 -23.68 -12.98
CA SER A 495 -21.40 -24.19 -12.40
C SER A 495 -21.06 -24.68 -10.99
N LEU A 496 -21.12 -23.75 -10.04
CA LEU A 496 -20.76 -23.98 -8.65
C LEU A 496 -22.01 -24.19 -7.79
N THR A 497 -21.91 -25.05 -6.79
CA THR A 497 -22.95 -25.11 -5.74
C THR A 497 -22.77 -23.93 -4.77
N ALA A 498 -23.84 -23.55 -4.06
CA ALA A 498 -23.76 -22.49 -3.05
C ALA A 498 -22.68 -22.77 -1.99
N GLU A 499 -22.50 -24.03 -1.57
CA GLU A 499 -21.43 -24.40 -0.63
C GLU A 499 -20.03 -24.23 -1.22
N LYS A 500 -19.88 -24.38 -2.53
CA LYS A 500 -18.60 -24.17 -3.20
C LYS A 500 -18.30 -22.68 -3.37
N SER A 501 -19.30 -21.88 -3.71
CA SER A 501 -19.21 -20.42 -3.69
C SER A 501 -18.85 -19.90 -2.30
N ASP A 502 -19.50 -20.43 -1.27
CA ASP A 502 -19.24 -20.10 0.13
C ASP A 502 -17.79 -20.40 0.52
N PHE A 503 -17.29 -21.59 0.16
CA PHE A 503 -15.89 -21.94 0.38
C PHE A 503 -14.92 -20.98 -0.34
N ILE A 504 -15.19 -20.61 -1.59
CA ILE A 504 -14.32 -19.68 -2.34
C ILE A 504 -14.34 -18.27 -1.73
N LEU A 505 -15.48 -17.80 -1.24
CA LEU A 505 -15.63 -16.43 -0.76
C LEU A 505 -15.30 -16.27 0.73
N ASN A 506 -15.69 -17.22 1.57
CA ASN A 506 -15.77 -17.09 3.03
C ASN A 506 -14.80 -17.99 3.81
N ASP A 507 -14.03 -18.87 3.17
CA ASP A 507 -13.05 -19.67 3.89
C ASP A 507 -12.05 -18.76 4.64
N PRO A 508 -11.75 -19.02 5.92
CA PRO A 508 -10.92 -18.13 6.72
C PRO A 508 -9.45 -18.09 6.27
N ASP A 509 -8.96 -19.15 5.61
CA ASP A 509 -7.55 -19.28 5.23
C ASP A 509 -7.34 -18.93 3.74
N ILE A 510 -8.25 -19.36 2.87
CA ILE A 510 -8.14 -19.18 1.41
C ILE A 510 -9.35 -18.51 0.74
N GLY A 511 -10.29 -17.99 1.52
CA GLY A 511 -11.49 -17.31 1.02
C GLY A 511 -11.18 -15.91 0.50
N LEU A 512 -11.89 -15.47 -0.53
CA LEU A 512 -11.63 -14.19 -1.18
C LEU A 512 -12.08 -12.95 -0.38
N LYS A 513 -12.81 -13.12 0.73
CA LYS A 513 -13.06 -12.06 1.71
C LYS A 513 -12.13 -12.10 2.93
N SER A 514 -11.17 -13.03 2.94
CA SER A 514 -10.09 -13.07 3.93
C SER A 514 -8.90 -12.19 3.50
N SER A 515 -7.74 -12.37 4.11
CA SER A 515 -6.48 -11.76 3.64
C SER A 515 -5.88 -12.48 2.42
N PHE A 516 -6.36 -13.67 2.07
CA PHE A 516 -5.86 -14.47 0.93
C PHE A 516 -5.85 -13.78 -0.45
N PRO A 517 -6.73 -12.82 -0.79
CA PRO A 517 -6.69 -12.15 -2.09
C PRO A 517 -5.33 -11.53 -2.43
N SER A 518 -4.58 -11.07 -1.42
CA SER A 518 -3.20 -10.59 -1.61
C SER A 518 -2.24 -11.70 -2.09
N GLN A 519 -2.39 -12.93 -1.60
CA GLN A 519 -1.64 -14.11 -2.06
C GLN A 519 -2.09 -14.54 -3.46
N PHE A 520 -3.40 -14.50 -3.71
CA PHE A 520 -3.96 -14.77 -5.04
C PHE A 520 -3.36 -13.80 -6.08
N MET A 521 -3.29 -12.50 -5.75
CA MET A 521 -2.67 -11.52 -6.63
C MET A 521 -1.16 -11.70 -6.78
N TYR A 522 -0.44 -12.11 -5.72
CA TYR A 522 0.96 -12.51 -5.90
C TYR A 522 1.07 -13.60 -6.99
N GLY A 523 0.19 -14.60 -6.96
CA GLY A 523 0.06 -15.62 -7.99
C GLY A 523 -0.19 -15.06 -9.39
N GLU A 524 -1.19 -14.19 -9.54
CA GLU A 524 -1.54 -13.58 -10.81
C GLU A 524 -0.45 -12.67 -11.40
N LEU A 525 0.31 -11.99 -10.54
CA LEU A 525 1.31 -11.01 -10.94
C LEU A 525 2.68 -11.66 -11.19
N SER A 526 3.08 -12.63 -10.36
CA SER A 526 4.37 -13.33 -10.50
C SER A 526 4.31 -14.52 -11.47
N GLY A 527 3.12 -15.12 -11.65
CA GLY A 527 2.96 -16.40 -12.33
C GLY A 527 3.38 -17.61 -11.49
N MET A 528 3.68 -17.42 -10.20
CA MET A 528 4.10 -18.46 -9.26
C MET A 528 3.30 -18.37 -7.96
N SER A 529 3.05 -19.50 -7.30
CA SER A 529 2.54 -19.50 -5.93
C SER A 529 3.57 -18.89 -4.98
N LEU A 530 3.12 -18.50 -3.79
CA LEU A 530 4.05 -18.30 -2.68
C LEU A 530 4.81 -19.61 -2.38
N PRO A 531 6.04 -19.52 -1.85
CA PRO A 531 6.80 -20.69 -1.42
C PRO A 531 6.05 -21.47 -0.33
N ASP A 532 6.12 -22.79 -0.38
CA ASP A 532 5.63 -23.65 0.69
C ASP A 532 6.64 -23.78 1.85
N GLU A 533 6.35 -24.65 2.83
CA GLU A 533 7.23 -24.88 4.00
C GLU A 533 8.63 -25.41 3.62
N ASP A 534 8.78 -26.03 2.44
CA ASP A 534 10.06 -26.52 1.92
C ASP A 534 10.74 -25.48 0.98
N GLY A 535 10.10 -24.31 0.78
CA GLY A 535 10.55 -23.25 -0.11
C GLY A 535 10.27 -23.52 -1.59
N GLU A 536 9.44 -24.52 -1.92
CA GLU A 536 9.07 -24.83 -3.30
C GLU A 536 7.91 -23.96 -3.77
N GLN A 537 7.98 -23.48 -5.02
CA GLN A 537 6.91 -22.74 -5.68
C GLN A 537 6.28 -23.57 -6.80
N ALA A 538 4.98 -23.43 -6.98
CA ALA A 538 4.23 -23.98 -8.11
C ALA A 538 3.94 -22.90 -9.15
N VAL A 539 3.77 -23.30 -10.42
CA VAL A 539 3.30 -22.38 -11.46
C VAL A 539 1.84 -22.00 -11.16
N TRP A 540 1.55 -20.70 -11.18
CA TRP A 540 0.20 -20.18 -10.99
C TRP A 540 -0.58 -20.21 -12.32
N ASP A 541 -1.36 -21.27 -12.51
CA ASP A 541 -2.20 -21.48 -13.68
C ASP A 541 -3.62 -21.95 -13.32
N ASP A 542 -4.45 -22.17 -14.34
CA ASP A 542 -5.85 -22.59 -14.17
C ASP A 542 -5.95 -23.95 -13.46
N ALA A 543 -4.97 -24.85 -13.67
CA ALA A 543 -4.94 -26.16 -13.04
C ALA A 543 -4.58 -26.06 -11.54
N TYR A 544 -3.67 -25.16 -11.18
CA TYR A 544 -3.33 -24.88 -9.79
C TYR A 544 -4.55 -24.32 -9.03
N VAL A 545 -5.19 -23.28 -9.57
CA VAL A 545 -6.37 -22.65 -8.94
C VAL A 545 -7.57 -23.61 -8.90
N ALA A 546 -7.76 -24.42 -9.94
CA ALA A 546 -8.76 -25.49 -9.95
C ALA A 546 -8.51 -26.51 -8.84
N GLY A 547 -7.24 -26.90 -8.64
CA GLY A 547 -6.81 -27.78 -7.56
C GLY A 547 -7.03 -27.19 -6.17
N LEU A 548 -6.75 -25.90 -6.00
CA LEU A 548 -6.91 -25.16 -4.74
C LEU A 548 -8.37 -25.19 -4.24
N TYR A 549 -9.33 -24.87 -5.12
CA TYR A 549 -10.74 -24.81 -4.75
C TYR A 549 -11.53 -26.10 -5.02
N GLY A 550 -10.94 -27.06 -5.73
CA GLY A 550 -11.61 -28.27 -6.18
C GLY A 550 -12.73 -27.99 -7.19
N ILE A 551 -12.45 -27.11 -8.17
CA ILE A 551 -13.35 -26.71 -9.25
C ILE A 551 -12.81 -27.15 -10.61
N SER A 552 -13.53 -26.91 -11.71
CA SER A 552 -13.01 -27.18 -13.06
C SER A 552 -11.98 -26.12 -13.48
N GLU A 553 -11.11 -26.44 -14.45
CA GLU A 553 -10.17 -25.47 -15.02
C GLU A 553 -10.90 -24.29 -15.67
N GLU A 554 -12.06 -24.51 -16.31
CA GLU A 554 -12.86 -23.42 -16.88
C GLU A 554 -13.42 -22.48 -15.79
N ALA A 555 -13.88 -23.03 -14.65
CA ALA A 555 -14.35 -22.24 -13.52
C ALA A 555 -13.19 -21.50 -12.84
N ALA A 556 -12.01 -22.13 -12.76
CA ALA A 556 -10.80 -21.49 -12.26
C ALA A 556 -10.34 -20.34 -13.17
N GLN A 557 -10.40 -20.53 -14.50
CA GLN A 557 -10.11 -19.47 -15.46
C GLN A 557 -11.05 -18.27 -15.27
N ALA A 558 -12.36 -18.51 -15.10
CA ALA A 558 -13.33 -17.47 -14.79
C ALA A 558 -13.05 -16.78 -13.45
N LEU A 559 -12.67 -17.54 -12.41
CA LEU A 559 -12.31 -17.00 -11.09
C LEU A 559 -11.07 -16.09 -11.16
N ARG A 560 -10.02 -16.52 -11.86
CA ARG A 560 -8.79 -15.75 -12.05
C ARG A 560 -9.05 -14.44 -12.79
N ASP A 561 -9.84 -14.48 -13.86
CA ASP A 561 -10.28 -13.28 -14.58
C ASP A 561 -11.16 -12.38 -13.71
N TRP A 562 -12.03 -12.97 -12.89
CA TRP A 562 -12.87 -12.25 -11.94
C TRP A 562 -12.05 -11.51 -10.88
N VAL A 563 -11.03 -12.14 -10.28
CA VAL A 563 -10.15 -11.49 -9.29
C VAL A 563 -9.27 -10.41 -9.94
N ARG A 564 -8.52 -10.77 -10.98
CA ARG A 564 -7.50 -9.89 -11.57
C ARG A 564 -8.09 -8.76 -12.42
N ASN A 565 -8.95 -9.09 -13.37
CA ASN A 565 -9.35 -8.12 -14.40
C ASN A 565 -10.63 -7.36 -14.01
N PHE A 566 -11.55 -8.02 -13.32
CA PHE A 566 -12.77 -7.35 -12.87
C PHE A 566 -12.61 -6.71 -11.50
N TYR A 567 -12.29 -7.47 -10.46
CA TYR A 567 -12.19 -6.88 -9.13
C TYR A 567 -11.01 -5.93 -9.02
N PHE A 568 -9.80 -6.42 -9.28
CA PHE A 568 -8.62 -5.60 -9.11
C PHE A 568 -8.57 -4.44 -10.12
N ASP A 569 -8.73 -4.67 -11.43
CA ASP A 569 -8.62 -3.61 -12.46
C ASP A 569 -9.87 -2.75 -12.68
N THR A 570 -11.06 -3.21 -12.33
CA THR A 570 -12.31 -2.44 -12.56
C THR A 570 -12.96 -1.99 -11.26
N VAL A 571 -13.25 -2.91 -10.33
CA VAL A 571 -14.01 -2.61 -9.10
C VAL A 571 -13.20 -1.79 -8.11
N MET A 572 -11.95 -2.16 -7.82
CA MET A 572 -11.15 -1.48 -6.80
C MET A 572 -10.89 0.00 -7.11
N PRO A 573 -10.50 0.41 -8.34
CA PRO A 573 -10.40 1.82 -8.69
C PRO A 573 -11.69 2.61 -8.45
N VAL A 574 -12.84 2.04 -8.84
CA VAL A 574 -14.15 2.65 -8.67
C VAL A 574 -14.49 2.77 -7.19
N LEU A 575 -14.26 1.71 -6.41
CA LEU A 575 -14.56 1.68 -4.99
C LEU A 575 -13.71 2.70 -4.23
N LEU A 576 -12.39 2.71 -4.43
CA LEU A 576 -11.49 3.64 -3.75
C LEU A 576 -11.84 5.10 -4.09
N ASN A 577 -12.10 5.39 -5.37
CA ASN A 577 -12.55 6.73 -5.76
C ASN A 577 -13.89 7.10 -5.11
N PHE A 578 -14.84 6.16 -5.06
CA PHE A 578 -16.15 6.39 -4.48
C PHE A 578 -16.11 6.64 -2.98
N VAL A 579 -15.32 5.88 -2.22
CA VAL A 579 -15.30 5.96 -0.74
C VAL A 579 -14.35 7.01 -0.20
N THR A 580 -13.25 7.31 -0.89
CA THR A 580 -12.22 8.26 -0.39
C THR A 580 -11.86 9.38 -1.37
N GLY A 581 -12.33 9.33 -2.62
CA GLY A 581 -11.91 10.26 -3.67
C GLY A 581 -10.50 9.98 -4.20
N ASN A 582 -9.91 8.83 -3.87
CA ASN A 582 -8.56 8.50 -4.28
C ASN A 582 -8.48 8.20 -5.79
N GLU A 583 -7.33 8.52 -6.40
CA GLU A 583 -7.09 8.37 -7.83
C GLU A 583 -5.68 7.82 -8.09
N PRO A 584 -5.43 7.27 -9.30
CA PRO A 584 -4.10 6.79 -9.70
C PRO A 584 -3.01 7.87 -9.72
N THR A 585 -3.41 9.14 -9.79
CA THR A 585 -2.52 10.31 -9.72
C THR A 585 -3.00 11.23 -8.62
N VAL A 586 -2.06 11.86 -7.92
CA VAL A 586 -2.38 12.77 -6.83
C VAL A 586 -1.56 14.06 -6.96
N THR A 587 -2.20 15.19 -6.68
CA THR A 587 -1.58 16.51 -6.62
C THR A 587 -1.49 16.97 -5.18
N MET A 588 -0.28 17.26 -4.72
CA MET A 588 -0.05 17.84 -3.38
C MET A 588 1.26 18.63 -3.35
N SER A 589 1.43 19.47 -2.32
CA SER A 589 2.67 20.24 -2.15
C SER A 589 3.91 19.34 -2.00
N ILE A 590 5.08 19.82 -2.43
CA ILE A 590 6.36 19.11 -2.27
C ILE A 590 6.64 18.74 -0.79
N ASN A 591 6.25 19.58 0.18
CA ASN A 591 6.38 19.25 1.59
C ASN A 591 5.53 18.06 2.03
N ASN A 592 4.32 17.92 1.47
CA ASN A 592 3.50 16.74 1.76
C ASN A 592 4.17 15.48 1.22
N TRP A 593 4.67 15.52 -0.03
CA TRP A 593 5.41 14.41 -0.63
C TRP A 593 6.65 14.01 0.20
N LEU A 594 7.49 14.99 0.56
CA LEU A 594 8.75 14.71 1.27
C LEU A 594 8.49 14.33 2.73
N TYR A 595 7.69 15.10 3.47
CA TYR A 595 7.69 15.04 4.94
C TYR A 595 6.37 14.57 5.55
N GLY A 596 5.37 14.21 4.76
CA GLY A 596 4.16 13.59 5.30
C GLY A 596 2.86 14.07 4.70
N TRP A 597 1.99 13.13 4.36
CA TRP A 597 0.55 13.39 4.20
C TRP A 597 -0.28 12.33 4.90
N ASN A 598 -1.53 12.68 5.19
CA ASN A 598 -2.52 11.75 5.71
C ASN A 598 -3.30 11.14 4.55
N ASP A 599 -3.14 9.84 4.35
CA ASP A 599 -3.80 9.08 3.31
C ASP A 599 -5.23 8.69 3.73
N ALA A 600 -6.19 9.05 2.87
CA ALA A 600 -7.61 8.85 3.13
C ALA A 600 -8.01 7.37 3.04
N VAL A 601 -7.38 6.57 2.17
CA VAL A 601 -7.70 5.15 1.99
C VAL A 601 -7.25 4.34 3.20
N ASN A 602 -6.01 4.55 3.65
CA ASN A 602 -5.50 3.93 4.87
C ASN A 602 -6.38 4.31 6.06
N SER A 603 -6.75 5.59 6.19
CA SER A 603 -7.69 6.05 7.22
C SER A 603 -9.05 5.32 7.14
N TYR A 604 -9.58 5.13 5.94
CA TYR A 604 -10.88 4.49 5.71
C TYR A 604 -10.88 3.01 6.12
N PHE A 605 -9.83 2.27 5.75
CA PHE A 605 -9.67 0.86 6.11
C PHE A 605 -9.07 0.64 7.52
N GLY A 606 -8.78 1.71 8.25
CA GLY A 606 -8.26 1.63 9.63
C GLY A 606 -6.77 1.30 9.73
N PHE A 607 -6.01 1.46 8.64
CA PHE A 607 -4.55 1.39 8.63
C PHE A 607 -3.93 2.71 9.10
N PHE A 608 -2.66 2.66 9.52
CA PHE A 608 -1.92 3.87 9.86
C PHE A 608 -1.83 4.79 8.62
N PRO A 609 -2.33 6.04 8.70
CA PRO A 609 -2.58 6.82 7.49
C PRO A 609 -1.44 7.73 7.08
N TRP A 610 -0.39 7.89 7.90
CA TRP A 610 0.68 8.82 7.58
C TRP A 610 1.79 8.17 6.76
N VAL A 611 2.20 8.83 5.68
CA VAL A 611 3.22 8.36 4.74
C VAL A 611 4.14 9.51 4.37
N SER A 612 5.45 9.26 4.25
CA SER A 612 6.46 10.23 3.83
C SER A 612 7.58 9.58 3.02
N LEU A 613 8.33 10.36 2.24
CA LEU A 613 9.52 9.90 1.51
C LEU A 613 10.82 10.16 2.30
N GLU A 614 10.82 11.17 3.16
CA GLU A 614 11.89 11.51 4.09
C GLU A 614 11.38 11.35 5.53
N THR A 615 12.31 11.05 6.44
CA THR A 615 12.00 10.87 7.87
C THR A 615 12.36 12.16 8.62
N ASN A 616 11.34 12.96 8.94
CA ASN A 616 11.46 14.14 9.82
C ASN A 616 10.97 13.78 11.22
N ASP A 617 11.29 14.53 12.27
CA ASP A 617 10.85 14.21 13.65
C ASP A 617 9.32 14.06 13.79
N THR A 618 8.54 14.80 12.99
CA THR A 618 7.08 14.62 12.88
C THR A 618 6.59 14.78 11.44
N TYR A 619 5.45 14.15 11.12
CA TYR A 619 4.82 14.33 9.82
C TYR A 619 4.37 15.77 9.60
N TYR A 620 4.58 16.29 8.40
CA TYR A 620 4.22 17.65 8.04
C TYR A 620 2.72 17.92 8.23
N GLY A 621 2.39 19.02 8.92
CA GLY A 621 0.99 19.43 9.16
C GLY A 621 0.19 18.52 10.11
N SER A 622 0.80 17.49 10.71
CA SER A 622 0.12 16.49 11.54
C SER A 622 -0.30 16.98 12.93
N GLY A 623 0.27 18.10 13.40
CA GLY A 623 0.09 18.59 14.76
C GLY A 623 0.91 17.83 15.81
N GLY A 624 1.96 17.12 15.39
CA GLY A 624 2.94 16.47 16.27
C GLY A 624 2.88 14.93 16.27
N VAL A 625 2.40 14.30 15.20
CA VAL A 625 2.47 12.85 15.04
C VAL A 625 3.89 12.48 14.66
N SER A 626 4.55 11.64 15.48
CA SER A 626 5.90 11.13 15.24
C SER A 626 5.96 10.33 13.94
N THR A 627 7.11 10.35 13.26
CA THR A 627 7.41 9.44 12.12
C THR A 627 7.94 8.09 12.57
N GLY A 628 7.95 7.84 13.88
CA GLY A 628 8.40 6.60 14.50
C GLY A 628 9.71 6.80 15.25
N ASP A 629 10.45 5.71 15.40
CA ASP A 629 11.66 5.69 16.20
C ASP A 629 12.91 6.15 15.46
N ARG A 630 13.79 6.82 16.22
CA ARG A 630 15.04 7.36 15.68
C ARG A 630 16.03 6.24 15.37
N SER A 631 16.79 6.44 14.30
CA SER A 631 17.85 5.49 13.92
C SER A 631 18.98 5.50 14.94
N VAL A 632 19.51 4.33 15.24
CA VAL A 632 20.69 4.13 16.08
C VAL A 632 21.78 3.49 15.25
N TYR A 633 22.99 4.02 15.37
CA TYR A 633 24.17 3.54 14.67
C TYR A 633 25.23 3.12 15.68
N GLN A 634 25.92 2.01 15.38
CA GLN A 634 27.17 1.66 16.04
C GLN A 634 28.32 1.77 15.05
N ILE A 635 29.38 2.47 15.42
CA ILE A 635 30.57 2.67 14.60
C ILE A 635 31.83 2.23 15.35
N SER A 636 32.89 1.92 14.60
CA SER A 636 34.22 1.70 15.17
C SER A 636 34.92 3.03 15.46
N THR A 637 35.56 3.13 16.61
CA THR A 637 36.33 4.31 17.05
C THR A 637 37.83 4.07 17.09
N SER A 638 38.30 2.87 16.75
CA SER A 638 39.73 2.54 16.79
C SER A 638 40.10 1.40 15.84
N GLY A 639 41.40 1.27 15.55
CA GLY A 639 41.92 0.23 14.66
C GLY A 639 41.84 0.58 13.18
N ASP A 640 41.96 -0.43 12.32
CA ASP A 640 42.00 -0.25 10.86
C ASP A 640 40.62 0.12 10.27
N ASP A 641 39.55 -0.11 11.04
CA ASP A 641 38.14 0.11 10.63
C ASP A 641 37.54 1.41 11.23
N VAL A 642 38.38 2.34 11.71
CA VAL A 642 37.93 3.56 12.38
C VAL A 642 36.97 4.37 11.51
N GLY A 643 35.83 4.79 12.08
CA GLY A 643 34.79 5.55 11.39
C GLY A 643 33.88 4.72 10.49
N GLN A 644 34.08 3.41 10.38
CA GLN A 644 33.17 2.52 9.64
C GLN A 644 31.96 2.12 10.50
N GLN A 645 30.82 1.97 9.83
CA GLN A 645 29.61 1.47 10.45
C GLN A 645 29.71 -0.03 10.74
N LEU A 646 29.22 -0.45 11.91
CA LEU A 646 29.20 -1.85 12.36
C LEU A 646 27.78 -2.39 12.40
N MET A 647 26.84 -1.62 12.97
CA MET A 647 25.44 -2.03 13.12
C MET A 647 24.49 -0.84 13.01
N GLN A 648 23.22 -1.13 12.73
CA GLN A 648 22.11 -0.19 12.76
C GLN A 648 20.91 -0.79 13.50
N GLY A 649 20.16 0.05 14.19
CA GLY A 649 18.90 -0.30 14.85
C GLY A 649 18.09 0.96 15.14
N TYR A 650 17.29 0.92 16.20
CA TYR A 650 16.38 2.00 16.57
C TYR A 650 16.40 2.25 18.08
N ILE A 651 15.85 3.39 18.50
CA ILE A 651 15.59 3.72 19.90
C ILE A 651 14.13 4.11 20.05
N ASN A 652 13.43 3.54 21.05
CA ASN A 652 12.03 3.88 21.35
C ASN A 652 11.95 5.33 21.84
N SER A 653 11.85 6.26 20.90
CA SER A 653 12.00 7.69 21.11
C SER A 653 10.66 8.40 21.25
N ASP A 654 9.58 7.78 20.77
CA ASP A 654 8.22 8.29 20.90
C ASP A 654 7.53 7.84 22.20
N GLY A 655 8.10 6.85 22.90
CA GLY A 655 7.64 6.39 24.20
C GLY A 655 6.31 5.65 24.16
N ASP A 656 5.97 5.05 23.02
CA ASP A 656 4.70 4.32 22.82
C ASP A 656 4.62 3.00 23.62
N GLY A 657 5.76 2.53 24.15
CA GLY A 657 5.91 1.32 24.93
C GLY A 657 6.13 0.04 24.11
N MET A 658 6.33 0.17 22.80
CA MET A 658 6.48 -0.92 21.84
C MET A 658 7.74 -0.74 20.99
N CYS A 659 8.38 -1.85 20.64
CA CYS A 659 9.50 -1.88 19.71
C CYS A 659 9.07 -2.73 18.54
N ASP A 660 9.26 -2.23 17.32
CA ASP A 660 8.77 -2.87 16.09
C ASP A 660 9.24 -4.32 15.98
N TYR A 661 10.47 -4.59 16.38
CA TYR A 661 11.06 -5.92 16.47
C TYR A 661 12.31 -5.90 17.36
N ASP A 662 12.85 -7.06 17.76
CA ASP A 662 14.15 -7.11 18.43
C ASP A 662 14.84 -8.48 18.31
N TYR A 663 16.09 -8.54 18.76
CA TYR A 663 16.88 -9.76 18.84
C TYR A 663 17.29 -10.04 20.29
N ASP A 664 17.53 -11.31 20.62
CA ASP A 664 18.13 -11.66 21.90
C ASP A 664 19.65 -11.45 21.91
N SER A 665 20.28 -11.67 23.07
CA SER A 665 21.73 -11.52 23.23
C SER A 665 22.58 -12.49 22.38
N GLU A 666 21.96 -13.52 21.80
CA GLU A 666 22.59 -14.47 20.89
C GLU A 666 22.33 -14.13 19.41
N GLY A 667 21.60 -13.04 19.13
CA GLY A 667 21.24 -12.59 17.78
C GLY A 667 20.00 -13.28 17.20
N MET A 668 19.23 -14.01 18.01
CA MET A 668 18.01 -14.68 17.55
C MET A 668 16.83 -13.70 17.54
N PHE A 669 16.06 -13.70 16.45
CA PHE A 669 14.86 -12.87 16.31
C PHE A 669 13.80 -13.19 17.37
N LEU A 670 13.32 -12.16 18.07
CA LEU A 670 12.36 -12.29 19.17
C LEU A 670 10.89 -12.19 18.75
N GLY A 671 10.62 -11.57 17.60
CA GLY A 671 9.28 -11.29 17.10
C GLY A 671 9.07 -9.81 16.77
N TYR A 672 7.85 -9.48 16.37
CA TYR A 672 7.39 -8.13 16.11
C TYR A 672 6.56 -7.59 17.28
N ASP A 673 6.38 -6.27 17.35
CA ASP A 673 5.54 -5.55 18.32
C ASP A 673 5.83 -6.00 19.77
N LEU A 674 7.08 -5.82 20.21
CA LEU A 674 7.56 -6.26 21.52
C LEU A 674 7.43 -5.14 22.55
N GLU A 675 7.03 -5.45 23.78
CA GLU A 675 7.02 -4.45 24.86
C GLU A 675 8.45 -3.93 25.13
N CYS A 676 8.64 -2.61 25.12
CA CYS A 676 9.92 -2.00 25.44
C CYS A 676 9.78 -0.65 26.17
N ALA A 677 10.86 -0.22 26.82
CA ALA A 677 10.86 1.01 27.60
C ALA A 677 11.19 2.23 26.71
N GLU A 678 10.69 3.39 27.11
CA GLU A 678 11.10 4.68 26.53
C GLU A 678 12.64 4.81 26.58
N ASN A 679 13.22 5.23 25.46
CA ASN A 679 14.64 5.34 25.17
C ASN A 679 15.42 4.02 25.21
N GLN A 680 14.74 2.87 25.07
CA GLN A 680 15.42 1.60 24.89
C GLN A 680 15.91 1.46 23.45
N THR A 681 17.21 1.17 23.27
CA THR A 681 17.77 0.74 21.99
C THR A 681 17.34 -0.70 21.67
N TYR A 682 16.95 -0.96 20.43
CA TYR A 682 16.48 -2.27 19.98
C TYR A 682 16.82 -2.52 18.51
N GLY A 683 16.68 -3.77 18.08
CA GLY A 683 16.73 -4.14 16.66
C GLY A 683 18.10 -3.96 16.00
N MET A 684 19.17 -3.85 16.79
CA MET A 684 20.54 -3.69 16.31
C MET A 684 20.96 -4.90 15.47
N THR A 685 21.38 -4.65 14.23
CA THR A 685 21.77 -5.66 13.24
C THR A 685 22.97 -5.21 12.44
N GLU A 686 23.80 -6.16 12.01
CA GLU A 686 24.92 -5.93 11.07
C GLU A 686 24.45 -5.74 9.63
N HIS A 687 23.15 -5.89 9.36
CA HIS A 687 22.54 -5.69 8.04
C HIS A 687 21.74 -4.40 7.97
N LEU A 688 21.48 -3.89 6.76
CA LEU A 688 20.43 -2.90 6.53
C LEU A 688 19.14 -3.37 7.23
N PRO A 689 18.51 -2.58 8.13
CA PRO A 689 17.38 -3.05 8.95
C PRO A 689 16.26 -3.71 8.15
N TRP A 690 15.91 -3.13 7.00
CA TRP A 690 14.86 -3.64 6.10
C TRP A 690 15.29 -4.85 5.24
N ARG A 691 16.58 -5.20 5.23
CA ARG A 691 17.17 -6.39 4.57
C ARG A 691 17.76 -7.39 5.56
N ALA A 692 17.53 -7.21 6.86
CA ALA A 692 18.03 -8.12 7.87
C ALA A 692 17.40 -9.53 7.70
N PRO A 693 18.02 -10.61 8.19
CA PRO A 693 17.58 -11.99 7.95
C PRO A 693 16.09 -12.24 8.26
N HIS A 694 15.56 -11.64 9.33
CA HIS A 694 14.15 -11.78 9.68
C HIS A 694 13.20 -11.16 8.64
N ARG A 695 13.64 -10.14 7.87
CA ARG A 695 12.86 -9.55 6.77
C ARG A 695 12.83 -10.47 5.56
N GLU A 696 13.95 -11.11 5.27
CA GLU A 696 14.02 -12.14 4.21
C GLU A 696 13.12 -13.32 4.55
N ASP A 697 13.17 -13.81 5.80
CA ASP A 697 12.31 -14.90 6.29
C ASP A 697 10.82 -14.53 6.22
N SER A 698 10.45 -13.32 6.64
CA SER A 698 9.06 -12.83 6.57
C SER A 698 8.56 -12.62 5.14
N ALA A 699 9.46 -12.33 4.21
CA ALA A 699 9.18 -12.31 2.78
C ALA A 699 9.27 -13.70 2.11
N MET A 700 9.40 -14.78 2.90
CA MET A 700 9.50 -16.17 2.42
C MET A 700 10.72 -16.42 1.52
N GLY A 701 11.82 -15.70 1.72
CA GLY A 701 13.03 -15.83 0.91
C GLY A 701 12.95 -15.18 -0.47
N LEU A 702 11.99 -14.28 -0.68
CA LEU A 702 11.77 -13.62 -1.98
C LEU A 702 12.39 -12.22 -2.07
N LEU A 703 12.78 -11.62 -0.95
CA LEU A 703 13.11 -10.20 -0.89
C LEU A 703 14.41 -9.91 -1.63
N SER A 704 15.47 -10.68 -1.38
CA SER A 704 16.77 -10.42 -2.00
C SER A 704 16.75 -10.59 -3.52
N ASP A 705 16.09 -11.64 -4.01
CA ASP A 705 15.91 -11.86 -5.46
C ASP A 705 15.06 -10.73 -6.09
N HIS A 706 14.09 -10.21 -5.34
CA HIS A 706 13.24 -9.11 -5.79
C HIS A 706 13.98 -7.76 -5.85
N VAL A 707 14.89 -7.49 -4.91
CA VAL A 707 15.69 -6.26 -4.90
C VAL A 707 16.72 -6.25 -6.03
N GLY A 708 17.35 -7.40 -6.31
CA GLY A 708 18.40 -7.54 -7.32
C GLY A 708 19.82 -7.39 -6.75
N ASN A 709 20.01 -6.45 -5.81
CA ASN A 709 21.29 -6.25 -5.13
C ASN A 709 21.41 -7.16 -3.89
N PRO A 710 22.40 -8.07 -3.84
CA PRO A 710 22.61 -8.99 -2.72
C PRO A 710 23.28 -8.35 -1.50
N GLU A 711 23.83 -7.14 -1.62
CA GLU A 711 24.57 -6.49 -0.55
C GLU A 711 23.62 -6.03 0.57
N THR A 712 23.86 -6.55 1.78
CA THR A 712 23.04 -6.24 2.96
C THR A 712 23.86 -5.86 4.17
N VAL A 713 25.15 -6.20 4.22
CA VAL A 713 26.00 -6.07 5.41
C VAL A 713 26.54 -4.64 5.53
N LEU A 714 26.24 -3.99 6.65
CA LEU A 714 26.68 -2.65 7.00
C LEU A 714 28.12 -2.59 7.50
N SER A 715 28.59 -3.69 8.12
CA SER A 715 29.94 -3.78 8.66
C SER A 715 30.97 -3.50 7.56
N GLY A 716 31.72 -2.40 7.71
CA GLY A 716 32.74 -1.99 6.75
C GLY A 716 32.33 -0.84 5.82
N THR A 717 31.06 -0.42 5.86
CA THR A 717 30.62 0.76 5.11
C THR A 717 31.22 2.03 5.70
N VAL A 718 31.75 2.89 4.84
CA VAL A 718 32.48 4.08 5.25
C VAL A 718 31.54 5.24 5.60
N GLY A 719 31.90 6.00 6.64
CA GLY A 719 31.28 7.28 6.97
C GLY A 719 32.15 8.45 6.51
N SER A 720 33.13 8.81 7.34
CA SER A 720 34.02 9.97 7.17
C SER A 720 35.46 9.62 6.79
N ILE A 721 35.86 8.36 6.99
CA ILE A 721 37.20 7.84 6.73
C ILE A 721 37.10 6.64 5.78
N ALA A 722 37.94 6.62 4.76
CA ALA A 722 37.99 5.58 3.74
C ALA A 722 39.42 5.43 3.21
N ASP A 723 39.83 4.22 2.82
CA ASP A 723 41.12 4.02 2.18
C ASP A 723 41.16 4.70 0.81
N ALA A 724 42.08 5.65 0.60
CA ALA A 724 42.18 6.39 -0.65
C ALA A 724 42.74 5.57 -1.82
N ASP A 725 43.45 4.47 -1.54
CA ASP A 725 44.10 3.64 -2.56
C ASP A 725 43.29 2.36 -2.87
N GLU A 726 42.27 2.03 -2.07
CA GLU A 726 41.44 0.83 -2.22
C GLU A 726 39.94 1.14 -2.40
N SER A 727 39.20 0.18 -2.95
CA SER A 727 37.74 0.25 -3.06
C SER A 727 37.11 0.04 -1.68
N PHE A 728 36.00 0.71 -1.42
CA PHE A 728 35.27 0.63 -0.16
C PHE A 728 33.75 0.69 -0.38
N ASP A 729 33.00 0.23 0.63
CA ASP A 729 31.55 0.13 0.58
C ASP A 729 30.90 1.40 1.13
N VAL A 730 29.83 1.86 0.49
CA VAL A 730 29.08 3.06 0.91
C VAL A 730 27.63 2.69 1.15
N ASN A 731 27.15 3.01 2.36
CA ASN A 731 25.74 2.93 2.71
C ASN A 731 25.00 4.15 2.14
N LEU A 732 24.16 3.93 1.13
CA LEU A 732 23.40 4.99 0.46
C LEU A 732 22.13 5.34 1.24
N ILE A 733 22.31 5.94 2.43
CA ILE A 733 21.22 6.42 3.29
C ILE A 733 20.25 5.28 3.67
N GLY A 734 20.82 4.09 3.92
CA GLY A 734 20.10 2.88 4.27
C GLY A 734 19.24 2.30 3.14
N TYR A 735 19.32 2.81 1.90
CA TYR A 735 18.56 2.26 0.78
C TYR A 735 19.28 1.10 0.11
N THR A 736 20.59 1.20 -0.08
CA THR A 736 21.39 0.15 -0.69
C THR A 736 22.86 0.35 -0.35
N ILE A 737 23.67 -0.66 -0.61
CA ILE A 737 25.12 -0.61 -0.46
C ILE A 737 25.72 -0.71 -1.86
N ALA A 738 26.70 0.16 -2.14
CA ALA A 738 27.42 0.20 -3.40
C ALA A 738 28.92 0.36 -3.17
N HIS A 739 29.71 -0.08 -4.15
CA HIS A 739 31.17 -0.12 -4.06
C HIS A 739 31.79 1.09 -4.78
N SER A 740 32.89 1.60 -4.24
CA SER A 740 33.64 2.69 -4.85
C SER A 740 34.63 2.20 -5.90
N GLU A 741 34.70 2.89 -7.04
CA GLU A 741 35.73 2.71 -8.05
C GLU A 741 36.80 3.79 -7.90
N VAL A 742 38.04 3.36 -7.65
CA VAL A 742 39.19 4.26 -7.49
C VAL A 742 39.55 4.92 -8.83
N GLY A 743 39.58 6.25 -8.82
CA GLY A 743 39.82 7.11 -9.97
C GLY A 743 41.25 7.65 -10.06
N GLU A 744 41.38 8.86 -10.60
CA GLU A 744 42.67 9.55 -10.72
C GLU A 744 42.95 10.43 -9.49
N THR A 745 44.23 10.70 -9.24
CA THR A 745 44.64 11.72 -8.26
C THR A 745 44.36 13.11 -8.83
N VAL A 746 43.62 13.92 -8.09
CA VAL A 746 43.24 15.29 -8.44
C VAL A 746 43.66 16.27 -7.36
N THR A 747 43.78 17.55 -7.72
CA THR A 747 44.04 18.62 -6.75
C THR A 747 42.78 19.44 -6.53
N TYR A 748 42.21 19.38 -5.32
CA TYR A 748 41.04 20.16 -4.92
C TYR A 748 41.40 21.14 -3.81
N LYS A 749 41.08 22.43 -3.98
CA LYS A 749 41.47 23.54 -3.07
C LYS A 749 42.98 23.57 -2.69
N GLY A 750 43.82 22.93 -3.49
CA GLY A 750 45.27 22.80 -3.29
C GLY A 750 45.74 21.63 -2.44
N ILE A 751 44.84 20.68 -2.13
CA ILE A 751 45.12 19.39 -1.49
C ILE A 751 45.09 18.31 -2.59
N GLU A 752 46.06 17.40 -2.60
CA GLU A 752 46.03 16.22 -3.48
C GLU A 752 45.10 15.16 -2.88
N MET A 753 44.13 14.70 -3.66
CA MET A 753 43.10 13.73 -3.26
C MET A 753 42.94 12.68 -4.36
N VAL A 754 42.43 11.50 -4.04
CA VAL A 754 42.04 10.47 -5.00
C VAL A 754 40.53 10.55 -5.21
N GLU A 755 40.08 10.58 -6.47
CA GLU A 755 38.65 10.51 -6.78
C GLU A 755 38.14 9.10 -6.61
N HIS A 756 36.94 8.95 -6.06
CA HIS A 756 36.20 7.70 -6.00
C HIS A 756 34.82 7.92 -6.60
N LYS A 757 34.41 7.03 -7.50
CA LYS A 757 33.06 7.05 -8.09
C LYS A 757 32.27 5.88 -7.52
N VAL A 758 31.09 6.16 -6.98
CA VAL A 758 30.14 5.12 -6.57
C VAL A 758 28.91 5.27 -7.44
N ALA A 759 28.50 4.19 -8.09
CA ALA A 759 27.29 4.14 -8.88
C ALA A 759 26.41 2.99 -8.40
N ALA A 760 25.14 3.26 -8.14
CA ALA A 760 24.13 2.23 -7.93
C ALA A 760 23.28 2.13 -9.20
N ASP A 761 23.34 0.98 -9.87
CA ASP A 761 22.51 0.72 -11.05
C ASP A 761 21.04 0.58 -10.62
N PRO A 762 20.13 1.46 -11.07
CA PRO A 762 18.74 1.34 -10.69
C PRO A 762 18.12 0.00 -11.12
N ALA A 763 18.59 -0.65 -12.19
CA ALA A 763 18.06 -1.95 -12.60
C ALA A 763 18.31 -3.08 -11.58
N GLU A 764 19.29 -2.91 -10.70
CA GLU A 764 19.65 -3.90 -9.66
C GLU A 764 19.24 -3.43 -8.26
N ASN A 765 18.53 -2.30 -8.12
CA ASN A 765 18.20 -1.71 -6.82
C ASN A 765 16.71 -1.37 -6.71
N GLN A 766 15.85 -2.38 -6.75
CA GLN A 766 14.43 -2.20 -6.47
C GLN A 766 14.19 -2.01 -4.96
N ILE A 767 13.69 -0.85 -4.55
CA ILE A 767 13.55 -0.45 -3.14
C ILE A 767 12.10 -0.51 -2.64
N GLN A 768 11.21 -1.14 -3.41
CA GLN A 768 9.82 -1.40 -3.04
C GLN A 768 9.67 -1.88 -1.59
N GLY A 769 10.40 -2.94 -1.21
CA GLY A 769 10.26 -3.57 0.09
C GLY A 769 10.59 -2.63 1.26
N LYS A 770 11.52 -1.69 1.05
CA LYS A 770 11.82 -0.63 2.03
C LYS A 770 10.66 0.34 2.18
N LEU A 771 10.06 0.75 1.06
CA LEU A 771 8.99 1.77 1.03
C LEU A 771 7.63 1.21 1.50
N ILE A 772 7.35 -0.07 1.22
CA ILE A 772 6.13 -0.75 1.71
C ILE A 772 6.29 -1.11 3.18
N GLY A 773 7.42 -1.71 3.57
CA GLY A 773 7.75 -1.99 4.96
C GLY A 773 6.84 -3.01 5.66
N SER A 774 6.04 -3.79 4.94
CA SER A 774 4.96 -4.63 5.52
C SER A 774 5.42 -5.78 6.41
N ALA A 775 6.70 -6.17 6.34
CA ALA A 775 7.23 -7.34 7.03
C ALA A 775 6.53 -8.64 6.59
N THR A 776 6.16 -8.73 5.31
CA THR A 776 5.54 -9.91 4.70
C THR A 776 6.01 -10.06 3.25
N TYR A 777 5.57 -11.12 2.57
CA TYR A 777 5.80 -11.32 1.13
C TYR A 777 5.30 -10.16 0.24
N VAL A 778 4.44 -9.26 0.74
CA VAL A 778 3.99 -8.06 0.02
C VAL A 778 5.17 -7.15 -0.33
N ASP A 779 6.24 -7.16 0.47
CA ASP A 779 7.48 -6.41 0.20
C ASP A 779 8.16 -6.88 -1.10
N ALA A 780 7.93 -8.13 -1.51
CA ALA A 780 8.47 -8.76 -2.72
C ALA A 780 7.39 -8.99 -3.80
N MET A 781 6.23 -8.37 -3.68
CA MET A 781 5.13 -8.53 -4.63
C MET A 781 5.41 -7.79 -5.95
N PRO A 782 5.35 -8.44 -7.12
CA PRO A 782 5.66 -7.79 -8.39
C PRO A 782 4.82 -6.55 -8.69
N GLY A 783 5.47 -5.38 -8.74
CA GLY A 783 4.83 -4.11 -9.12
C GLY A 783 3.83 -3.55 -8.11
N ALA A 784 3.91 -3.95 -6.83
CA ALA A 784 3.10 -3.36 -5.77
C ALA A 784 3.44 -1.87 -5.56
N LEU A 785 4.73 -1.54 -5.59
CA LEU A 785 5.29 -0.19 -5.67
C LEU A 785 6.62 -0.26 -6.46
N PRO A 786 6.60 -0.19 -7.80
CA PRO A 786 7.77 -0.48 -8.63
C PRO A 786 8.74 0.70 -8.69
N VAL A 787 9.39 0.97 -7.56
CA VAL A 787 10.38 2.05 -7.40
C VAL A 787 11.78 1.47 -7.34
N TYR A 788 12.66 2.03 -8.18
CA TYR A 788 14.06 1.68 -8.30
C TYR A 788 14.94 2.86 -7.89
N LEU A 789 16.08 2.57 -7.28
CA LEU A 789 17.03 3.58 -6.80
C LEU A 789 18.28 3.60 -7.68
N GLY A 790 18.53 4.71 -8.35
CA GLY A 790 19.82 5.00 -8.95
C GLY A 790 20.60 5.98 -8.10
N ALA A 791 21.92 5.85 -8.06
CA ALA A 791 22.79 6.83 -7.43
C ALA A 791 24.07 7.05 -8.23
N ASP A 792 24.54 8.29 -8.27
CA ASP A 792 25.85 8.69 -8.80
C ASP A 792 26.52 9.57 -7.75
N ILE A 793 27.69 9.14 -7.29
CA ILE A 793 28.40 9.76 -6.18
C ILE A 793 29.85 9.96 -6.56
N ASP A 794 30.28 11.21 -6.51
CA ASP A 794 31.67 11.62 -6.66
C ASP A 794 32.26 12.00 -5.31
N MET A 795 33.18 11.18 -4.82
CA MET A 795 33.91 11.42 -3.58
C MET A 795 35.37 11.76 -3.86
N LYS A 796 35.99 12.52 -2.95
CA LYS A 796 37.45 12.70 -2.96
C LYS A 796 38.03 12.44 -1.58
N VAL A 797 39.00 11.53 -1.54
CA VAL A 797 39.64 11.06 -0.31
C VAL A 797 41.09 11.52 -0.28
N GLU A 798 41.55 12.05 0.84
CA GLU A 798 42.93 12.50 1.01
C GLU A 798 43.83 11.32 1.43
N PRO A 799 44.92 10.99 0.69
CA PRO A 799 45.67 9.74 0.89
C PRO A 799 46.44 9.57 2.20
N LEU A 800 46.70 10.65 2.95
CA LEU A 800 47.49 10.55 4.18
C LEU A 800 46.61 10.37 5.42
N SER A 801 45.51 11.09 5.47
CA SER A 801 44.50 11.04 6.53
C SER A 801 43.40 10.03 6.26
N ASN A 802 43.25 9.57 5.02
CA ASN A 802 42.12 8.77 4.56
C ASN A 802 40.77 9.47 4.80
N ALA A 803 40.78 10.80 5.01
CA ALA A 803 39.57 11.56 5.25
C ALA A 803 38.85 11.88 3.93
N LEU A 804 37.54 11.68 3.93
CA LEU A 804 36.66 12.09 2.84
C LEU A 804 36.40 13.61 2.94
N MET A 805 36.89 14.37 1.96
CA MET A 805 36.88 15.85 2.01
C MET A 805 35.99 16.50 0.95
N TYR A 806 35.37 15.68 0.10
CA TYR A 806 34.42 16.10 -0.93
C TYR A 806 33.46 14.96 -1.18
N GLY A 807 32.16 15.27 -1.25
CA GLY A 807 31.11 14.36 -1.67
C GLY A 807 30.06 15.13 -2.45
N ASP A 808 29.86 14.75 -3.70
CA ASP A 808 28.74 15.20 -4.53
C ASP A 808 27.88 13.98 -4.83
N VAL A 809 26.65 13.98 -4.33
CA VAL A 809 25.78 12.81 -4.32
C VAL A 809 24.49 13.18 -5.03
N GLU A 810 24.16 12.43 -6.06
CA GLU A 810 22.87 12.49 -6.75
C GLU A 810 22.17 11.14 -6.61
N VAL A 811 21.03 11.13 -5.92
CA VAL A 811 20.18 9.95 -5.77
C VAL A 811 18.90 10.18 -6.57
N THR A 812 18.56 9.25 -7.45
CA THR A 812 17.36 9.33 -8.30
C THR A 812 16.44 8.15 -8.04
N PHE A 813 15.18 8.45 -7.77
CA PHE A 813 14.09 7.48 -7.68
C PHE A 813 13.43 7.34 -9.05
N TYR A 814 13.39 6.12 -9.58
CA TYR A 814 12.75 5.78 -10.84
C TYR A 814 11.48 4.99 -10.57
N LEU A 815 10.40 5.31 -11.29
CA LEU A 815 9.15 4.58 -11.24
C LEU A 815 8.94 3.81 -12.55
N ASP A 816 8.58 2.53 -12.46
CA ASP A 816 8.11 1.74 -13.61
C ASP A 816 6.67 2.12 -13.96
N LEU A 817 6.48 2.61 -15.17
CA LEU A 817 5.20 3.11 -15.66
C LEU A 817 4.37 2.03 -16.38
N ARG A 818 4.88 0.81 -16.52
CA ARG A 818 4.15 -0.30 -17.20
C ARG A 818 3.00 -0.85 -16.37
N GLY A 819 2.96 -0.53 -15.08
CA GLY A 819 1.91 -0.93 -14.15
C GLY A 819 2.25 -2.21 -13.38
N VAL A 820 1.28 -2.65 -12.57
CA VAL A 820 1.43 -3.76 -11.62
C VAL A 820 1.81 -5.07 -12.33
N GLY A 821 2.61 -5.92 -11.67
CA GLY A 821 3.10 -7.19 -12.23
C GLY A 821 4.26 -7.05 -13.22
N SER A 822 4.61 -5.83 -13.64
CA SER A 822 5.81 -5.61 -14.44
C SER A 822 7.05 -5.55 -13.54
N MET A 823 8.10 -6.25 -13.96
CA MET A 823 9.40 -6.31 -13.29
C MET A 823 10.51 -6.17 -14.33
N ASN A 824 11.72 -5.83 -13.91
CA ASN A 824 12.89 -5.71 -14.79
C ASN A 824 12.64 -4.79 -15.99
N PRO A 825 12.37 -3.49 -15.76
CA PRO A 825 12.15 -2.52 -16.82
C PRO A 825 13.39 -2.31 -17.68
N ASP A 826 13.15 -1.94 -18.93
CA ASP A 826 14.20 -1.45 -19.81
C ASP A 826 14.37 0.06 -19.56
N PHE A 827 15.48 0.43 -18.91
CA PHE A 827 15.81 1.83 -18.60
C PHE A 827 16.07 2.68 -19.86
N ASP A 828 16.26 2.05 -21.02
CA ASP A 828 16.46 2.73 -22.31
C ASP A 828 15.16 2.88 -23.14
N SER A 829 14.05 2.22 -22.78
CA SER A 829 12.83 2.15 -23.60
C SER A 829 11.75 3.18 -23.24
N GLY A 830 11.93 3.94 -22.15
CA GLY A 830 10.90 4.81 -21.59
C GLY A 830 9.89 4.09 -20.68
N ASP A 831 10.15 2.81 -20.35
CA ASP A 831 9.35 2.05 -19.37
C ASP A 831 9.38 2.69 -17.98
N VAL A 832 10.50 3.33 -17.65
CA VAL A 832 10.76 3.97 -16.36
C VAL A 832 10.96 5.47 -16.50
N HIS A 833 10.63 6.19 -15.43
CA HIS A 833 10.82 7.63 -15.38
C HIS A 833 11.30 8.10 -14.00
N PRO A 834 12.26 9.04 -13.94
CA PRO A 834 12.63 9.71 -12.68
C PRO A 834 11.42 10.41 -12.03
N VAL A 835 11.19 10.19 -10.74
CA VAL A 835 10.09 10.85 -10.02
C VAL A 835 10.60 11.87 -9.01
N PHE A 836 11.69 11.56 -8.32
CA PHE A 836 12.36 12.41 -7.35
C PHE A 836 13.88 12.29 -7.52
N VAL A 837 14.58 13.41 -7.33
CA VAL A 837 16.05 13.46 -7.30
C VAL A 837 16.48 14.23 -6.07
N ILE A 838 17.44 13.68 -5.34
CA ILE A 838 18.05 14.28 -4.16
C ILE A 838 19.51 14.57 -4.50
N ASN A 839 19.92 15.82 -4.32
CA ASN A 839 21.31 16.23 -4.44
C ASN A 839 21.79 16.70 -3.07
N THR A 840 22.86 16.09 -2.59
CA THR A 840 23.58 16.53 -1.39
C THR A 840 25.02 16.82 -1.77
N PHE A 841 25.53 17.94 -1.28
CA PHE A 841 26.89 18.38 -1.55
C PHE A 841 27.60 18.69 -0.25
N SER A 842 28.79 18.10 -0.08
CA SER A 842 29.69 18.36 1.03
C SER A 842 31.09 18.62 0.50
N GLU A 843 31.75 19.62 1.06
CA GLU A 843 33.15 19.90 0.77
C GLU A 843 33.87 20.48 1.98
N ILE A 844 35.18 20.30 2.01
CA ILE A 844 36.03 21.02 2.95
C ILE A 844 35.95 22.54 2.71
N GLY A 845 35.68 23.31 3.76
CA GLY A 845 35.62 24.77 3.71
C GLY A 845 36.96 25.40 3.31
N ASP A 846 36.96 26.60 2.74
CA ASP A 846 38.19 27.24 2.24
C ASP A 846 39.22 27.49 3.36
N ASP A 847 38.75 27.90 4.54
CA ASP A 847 39.60 28.15 5.71
C ASP A 847 40.18 26.83 6.26
N GLN A 848 39.37 25.77 6.37
CA GLN A 848 39.80 24.44 6.78
C GLN A 848 40.80 23.83 5.79
N ALA A 849 40.56 23.98 4.48
CA ALA A 849 41.49 23.53 3.45
C ALA A 849 42.82 24.28 3.51
N SER A 850 42.80 25.59 3.80
CA SER A 850 44.02 26.37 4.01
C SER A 850 44.80 25.90 5.23
N ASP A 851 44.10 25.62 6.34
CA ASP A 851 44.72 25.14 7.58
C ASP A 851 45.29 23.73 7.41
N PHE A 852 44.55 22.82 6.76
CA PHE A 852 45.04 21.48 6.42
C PHE A 852 46.29 21.54 5.54
N ARG A 853 46.29 22.40 4.50
CA ARG A 853 47.47 22.58 3.65
C ARG A 853 48.66 23.11 4.42
N ALA A 854 48.46 24.10 5.29
CA ALA A 854 49.53 24.67 6.09
C ALA A 854 50.12 23.65 7.09
N ALA A 855 49.29 22.73 7.60
CA ALA A 855 49.67 21.69 8.55
C ALA A 855 50.31 20.47 7.88
N VAL A 856 49.77 20.02 6.75
CA VAL A 856 50.12 18.76 6.09
C VAL A 856 50.76 19.01 4.73
N SER A 857 49.98 19.42 3.73
CA SER A 857 50.41 19.42 2.31
C SER A 857 51.63 20.30 2.01
N ASP A 858 51.71 21.50 2.61
CA ASP A 858 52.81 22.45 2.39
C ASP A 858 54.12 22.02 3.10
N ASN A 859 54.05 21.01 3.98
CA ASN A 859 55.22 20.46 4.68
C ASN A 859 55.80 19.21 4.00
N LEU A 860 55.16 18.71 2.92
CA LEU A 860 55.59 17.52 2.19
C LEU A 860 56.56 17.84 1.04
N GLY A 861 57.38 16.86 0.67
CA GLY A 861 58.23 16.92 -0.53
C GLY A 861 59.52 17.75 -0.41
N PRO A 862 60.28 17.96 -1.51
CA PRO A 862 61.65 18.49 -1.48
C PRO A 862 61.79 19.94 -0.97
N THR A 863 60.69 20.67 -0.89
CA THR A 863 60.62 22.08 -0.47
C THR A 863 59.80 22.30 0.81
N GLY A 864 59.21 21.26 1.41
CA GLY A 864 58.37 21.36 2.62
C GLY A 864 59.09 21.97 3.82
N TRP A 865 60.41 21.85 3.89
CA TRP A 865 61.26 22.49 4.91
C TRP A 865 61.23 24.03 4.90
N THR A 866 60.74 24.66 3.83
CA THR A 866 60.67 26.14 3.73
C THR A 866 59.52 26.75 4.54
N ASN A 867 58.56 25.91 4.98
CA ASN A 867 57.40 26.31 5.77
C ASN A 867 57.65 26.27 7.30
N PHE A 868 58.85 25.84 7.73
CA PHE A 868 59.30 25.83 9.14
C PHE A 868 58.33 25.18 10.16
N GLY A 869 57.52 24.21 9.73
CA GLY A 869 56.63 23.43 10.60
C GLY A 869 55.30 24.10 10.96
N GLY A 870 54.94 25.24 10.36
CA GLY A 870 53.62 25.85 10.52
C GLY A 870 53.15 25.99 11.98
N SER A 871 51.87 25.70 12.24
CA SER A 871 51.24 25.67 13.57
C SER A 871 51.46 24.34 14.35
N VAL A 872 52.14 23.35 13.77
CA VAL A 872 52.15 21.93 14.22
C VAL A 872 53.24 21.62 15.28
N GLY A 873 53.54 22.56 16.17
CA GLY A 873 54.34 22.29 17.37
C GLY A 873 55.86 22.11 17.20
N GLY A 874 56.56 22.13 18.34
CA GLY A 874 58.00 22.39 18.43
C GLY A 874 58.96 21.31 17.89
N THR A 875 58.49 20.11 17.56
CA THR A 875 59.36 18.99 17.13
C THR A 875 59.66 19.05 15.63
N LEU A 876 58.68 19.35 14.78
CA LEU A 876 58.87 19.57 13.34
C LEU A 876 59.73 20.82 13.08
N ALA A 877 59.54 21.89 13.85
CA ALA A 877 60.37 23.09 13.77
C ALA A 877 61.86 22.79 13.97
N ILE A 878 62.23 21.88 14.89
CA ILE A 878 63.63 21.49 15.15
C ILE A 878 64.23 20.76 13.93
N ILE A 879 63.45 19.91 13.27
CA ILE A 879 63.87 19.17 12.07
C ILE A 879 63.99 20.11 10.87
N SER A 880 63.01 21.00 10.67
CA SER A 880 63.06 22.04 9.63
C SER A 880 64.22 23.03 9.86
N TYR A 881 64.51 23.40 11.12
CA TYR A 881 65.69 24.20 11.46
C TYR A 881 67.01 23.44 11.20
N ALA A 882 67.05 22.13 11.46
CA ALA A 882 68.20 21.30 11.14
C ALA A 882 68.42 21.16 9.63
N GLN A 883 67.36 20.97 8.83
CA GLN A 883 67.41 20.93 7.37
C GLN A 883 67.76 22.28 6.74
N ALA A 884 67.19 23.38 7.24
CA ALA A 884 67.56 24.74 6.85
C ALA A 884 69.02 25.04 7.22
N ALA A 885 69.49 24.57 8.38
CA ALA A 885 70.91 24.66 8.75
C ALA A 885 71.79 23.85 7.79
N PHE A 886 71.38 22.65 7.35
CA PHE A 886 72.11 21.88 6.34
C PHE A 886 72.12 22.54 4.95
N TYR A 887 71.04 23.22 4.54
CA TYR A 887 71.01 24.02 3.31
C TYR A 887 71.94 25.25 3.41
N VAL A 888 71.87 26.01 4.50
CA VAL A 888 72.71 27.19 4.74
C VAL A 888 74.19 26.80 4.87
N LEU A 889 74.49 25.70 5.57
CA LEU A 889 75.84 25.15 5.69
C LEU A 889 76.35 24.59 4.36
N GLY A 890 75.50 23.90 3.59
CA GLY A 890 75.83 23.35 2.28
C GLY A 890 76.16 24.44 1.26
N ILE A 891 75.29 25.45 1.13
CA ILE A 891 75.50 26.63 0.27
C ILE A 891 76.70 27.46 0.75
N GLY A 892 76.86 27.64 2.07
CA GLY A 892 77.99 28.35 2.66
C GLY A 892 79.34 27.67 2.43
N LEU A 893 79.40 26.32 2.48
CA LEU A 893 80.60 25.53 2.21
C LEU A 893 80.96 25.51 0.71
N ILE A 894 79.96 25.52 -0.17
CA ILE A 894 80.18 25.68 -1.62
C ILE A 894 80.68 27.09 -1.94
N GLY A 895 80.08 28.14 -1.36
CA GLY A 895 80.53 29.52 -1.50
C GLY A 895 81.94 29.76 -0.97
N PHE A 896 82.28 29.21 0.20
CA PHE A 896 83.64 29.24 0.78
C PHE A 896 84.65 28.46 -0.07
N GLY A 897 84.24 27.31 -0.61
CA GLY A 897 85.06 26.50 -1.49
C GLY A 897 85.32 27.15 -2.85
N MET A 898 84.35 27.89 -3.40
CA MET A 898 84.49 28.65 -4.65
C MET A 898 85.34 29.91 -4.46
N ALA A 899 85.14 30.67 -3.37
CA ALA A 899 85.90 31.89 -3.08
C ALA A 899 87.40 31.62 -2.85
N ASN A 900 87.74 30.53 -2.16
CA ASN A 900 89.16 30.17 -1.91
C ASN A 900 89.81 29.38 -3.05
N ARG A 901 89.05 29.00 -4.08
CA ARG A 901 89.61 28.34 -5.27
C ARG A 901 90.26 29.34 -6.22
N GLU A 902 89.88 30.61 -6.16
CA GLU A 902 90.55 31.70 -6.90
C GLU A 902 91.89 32.12 -6.28
N ASP A 903 92.12 31.81 -4.99
CA ASP A 903 93.37 32.10 -4.27
C ASP A 903 94.40 30.94 -4.30
N GLU A 904 94.00 29.74 -4.76
CA GLU A 904 94.84 28.52 -4.83
C GLU A 904 95.25 28.10 -6.27
N GLU A 905 95.00 28.92 -7.30
CA GLU A 905 95.53 28.74 -8.67
C GLU A 905 96.81 29.56 -8.95
#